data_AF-A0A9P5SYE2-F1
#
_entry.id   AF-A0A9P5SYE2-F1
#
_cell.length_a   1.000
_cell.length_b   1.000
_cell.length_c   1.000
_cell.angle_alpha   90.00
_cell.angle_beta   90.00
_cell.angle_gamma   90.00
#
_symmetry.space_group_name_H-M   'P 1'
#
loop_
_entity.id
_entity.type
_entity.pdbx_description
1 polymer ?
#
loop_
_entity_poly.entity_id
_entity_poly.type
_entity_poly.pdbx_seq_one_letter_code
_entity_poly.pdbx_strand_id
1 'polypeptide(L)'
;TDDTNDLRTVNYKESWIAGRDLDKYPLLLQALQTLDNVVTDLPDPILNLLPGAVESLELEDRVLTPKMVRKLLREQRNEWPDVVSSDTKIEMLKYSIQDDDITDLEGLPLLPLAGGQWVEFSINTSSSRFLVPLPVFKALSYSNDGLVDINIDTTLVEKFKTDTAFDVYWSTMGVSVIASRLKDVYQQLYYQSNGNEPQPVDSIQQQPDAFPSNEWIGDFWNMTRYLPSSDRRTLLSLMEGVHVIPITRDRLAPLSTKFQVAYLDPMRESTELTLRDFINILEDQLEYRVLRRESFITENIAEDYVFEISNAVKVLNVIDHLKKGKIYGLNQTLRQVLCHYMAKWLPIDQRLDDVCLRTLKSLPIYIEYENSTLVPLQRPESKGSESKWRVVSGFSRDENPWRPVSVDLLEDGQPMLQHLIKAIKIPTIKESEYWFLIMTELYQYPEDEWDSMMEKFCSMYHVHSKDYDFKSAMEDLEFVRTEGPMKSRHDDQSRRRLSPRSVVNKSLARYYMSRENVFPSGVYSMPAVIGMLSEMGMRSTFDAALILDRVQALSTTSQRNSQGHGDHSDDTILSDFKGNHGHSFDERIDPLLALYASMNADFSTKLTSQEMKTVLRSVSWILAKSSSDEKGRLYSTQECRRESDVILIGDQMPLAIFDFNNKDLIECMGWDQPPPLNAVLANFVAVIERFKAEIILDMEKRIQDKDAFIFFNIYCYLFEMSSDSSSLSTMKEVLADKPWILINGTLHTTDRVALELTCDLAPHFVQAATADPRVSQLFLAMGVRQKVDQADLEGLISAVKARHGEDEKISEDDLEFVVRILVAMTNPHTRFQWSESLLIPTADNQLRKIEDVIYDDVGAQVDKSGVWEMESSLYTFANSKVSKSLAEMLGISMLSDRCAEEQRDPTYEPWAQEENIMDRIASILNDYDPSSIFTEFLQNAADAGATKCCFMFDTSIHPQTKLLGPKMATWQGPALVIYNDAEFTESDFKALCKLGVGNKRELINSLLAMLRVSMRS
;
A
#
# COMPACT_ATOMS: atom_id res chain seq x y z
N THR A 1 -136.99 24.67 -36.09
CA THR A 1 -137.85 23.58 -35.61
C THR A 1 -136.95 22.58 -34.96
N ASP A 2 -137.22 22.35 -33.68
CA ASP A 2 -136.54 21.51 -32.68
C ASP A 2 -135.19 22.06 -32.19
N ASP A 3 -135.19 23.05 -31.30
CA ASP A 3 -135.32 22.96 -29.82
C ASP A 3 -134.19 22.17 -29.15
N THR A 4 -133.17 22.90 -28.71
CA THR A 4 -132.72 22.90 -27.30
C THR A 4 -131.87 24.16 -27.08
N ASN A 5 -132.59 25.24 -26.75
CA ASN A 5 -132.05 26.40 -26.04
C ASN A 5 -131.49 25.92 -24.70
N ASP A 6 -130.17 25.77 -24.61
CA ASP A 6 -129.48 25.83 -23.32
C ASP A 6 -129.02 27.28 -23.09
N LEU A 7 -130.02 28.17 -22.94
CA LEU A 7 -129.83 29.51 -22.41
C LEU A 7 -129.49 29.36 -20.93
N ARG A 8 -128.25 28.98 -20.63
CA ARG A 8 -127.65 29.31 -19.34
C ARG A 8 -127.58 30.83 -19.30
N THR A 9 -128.51 31.45 -18.58
CA THR A 9 -128.38 32.86 -18.19
C THR A 9 -127.16 32.97 -17.29
N VAL A 10 -126.00 33.25 -17.92
CA VAL A 10 -124.77 33.57 -17.21
C VAL A 10 -124.93 34.98 -16.65
N ASN A 11 -124.92 35.09 -15.33
CA ASN A 11 -124.88 36.39 -14.67
C ASN A 11 -123.46 36.94 -14.75
N TYR A 12 -123.16 37.73 -15.78
CA TYR A 12 -121.83 38.35 -15.96
C TYR A 12 -121.39 39.23 -14.79
N LYS A 13 -122.30 39.65 -13.88
CA LYS A 13 -121.92 40.36 -12.65
C LYS A 13 -121.30 39.44 -11.59
N GLU A 14 -121.63 38.15 -11.66
CA GLU A 14 -121.14 37.12 -10.75
C GLU A 14 -120.01 36.30 -11.39
N SER A 15 -119.88 36.28 -12.72
CA SER A 15 -118.90 35.52 -13.50
C SER A 15 -117.55 36.21 -13.76
N TRP A 16 -116.47 35.42 -13.83
CA TRP A 16 -115.16 35.85 -14.36
C TRP A 16 -115.15 35.75 -15.88
N ILE A 17 -114.58 36.76 -16.55
CA ILE A 17 -114.57 36.87 -18.00
C ILE A 17 -113.19 36.49 -18.53
N ALA A 18 -113.12 35.49 -19.41
CA ALA A 18 -111.89 35.19 -20.13
C ALA A 18 -111.56 36.31 -21.14
N GLY A 19 -110.34 36.86 -21.07
CA GLY A 19 -109.84 37.83 -22.04
C GLY A 19 -109.37 37.17 -23.35
N ARG A 20 -109.25 37.95 -24.43
CA ARG A 20 -108.74 37.47 -25.75
C ARG A 20 -107.29 36.98 -25.73
N ASP A 21 -106.55 37.33 -24.69
CA ASP A 21 -105.20 36.83 -24.41
C ASP A 21 -105.21 35.36 -23.97
N LEU A 22 -106.29 34.89 -23.33
CA LEU A 22 -106.49 33.47 -22.97
C LEU A 22 -106.81 32.59 -24.18
N ASP A 23 -107.27 33.14 -25.31
CA ASP A 23 -107.49 32.39 -26.57
C ASP A 23 -106.20 31.69 -27.05
N LYS A 24 -105.02 32.18 -26.65
CA LYS A 24 -103.71 31.58 -26.93
C LYS A 24 -103.36 30.38 -26.03
N TYR A 25 -104.14 30.14 -24.98
CA TYR A 25 -103.92 29.13 -23.94
C TYR A 25 -105.21 28.32 -23.70
N PRO A 26 -105.61 27.46 -24.66
CA PRO A 26 -106.90 26.76 -24.61
C PRO A 26 -107.00 25.75 -23.47
N LEU A 27 -105.88 25.14 -23.06
CA LEU A 27 -105.86 24.19 -21.94
C LEU A 27 -106.04 24.94 -20.62
N LEU A 28 -105.42 26.11 -20.48
CA LEU A 28 -105.62 26.98 -19.33
C LEU A 28 -107.10 27.40 -19.20
N LEU A 29 -107.73 27.82 -20.30
CA LEU A 29 -109.13 28.23 -20.29
C LEU A 29 -110.05 27.10 -19.84
N GLN A 30 -109.83 25.89 -20.38
CA GLN A 30 -110.58 24.69 -19.98
C GLN A 30 -110.38 24.34 -18.49
N ALA A 31 -109.15 24.49 -17.98
CA ALA A 31 -108.84 24.24 -16.58
C ALA A 31 -109.47 25.28 -15.64
N LEU A 32 -109.51 26.56 -16.02
CA LEU A 32 -110.16 27.60 -15.23
C LEU A 32 -111.68 27.42 -15.17
N GLN A 33 -112.31 26.98 -16.27
CA GLN A 33 -113.74 26.66 -16.31
C GLN A 33 -114.11 25.43 -15.47
N THR A 34 -113.19 24.49 -15.28
CA THR A 34 -113.40 23.33 -14.41
C THR A 34 -113.10 23.61 -12.95
N LEU A 35 -112.19 24.56 -12.67
CA LEU A 35 -111.82 24.98 -11.33
C LEU A 35 -112.83 25.90 -10.67
N ASP A 36 -113.46 26.75 -11.47
CA ASP A 36 -114.49 27.66 -11.00
C ASP A 36 -115.63 27.70 -12.03
N ASN A 37 -116.80 27.19 -11.65
CA ASN A 37 -118.03 27.18 -12.47
C ASN A 37 -118.50 28.58 -12.88
N VAL A 38 -117.83 29.62 -12.36
CA VAL A 38 -118.12 31.02 -12.51
C VAL A 38 -117.26 31.65 -13.63
N VAL A 39 -116.26 30.94 -14.19
CA VAL A 39 -115.50 31.39 -15.36
C VAL A 39 -116.30 31.16 -16.64
N THR A 40 -116.63 32.24 -17.35
CA THR A 40 -117.41 32.19 -18.60
C THR A 40 -116.70 32.88 -19.74
N ASP A 41 -116.65 32.21 -20.88
CA ASP A 41 -116.16 32.77 -22.13
C ASP A 41 -117.25 33.63 -22.79
N LEU A 42 -116.88 34.82 -23.29
CA LEU A 42 -117.83 35.73 -23.91
C LEU A 42 -118.00 35.38 -25.40
N PRO A 43 -119.24 35.18 -25.89
CA PRO A 43 -119.48 34.91 -27.30
C PRO A 43 -118.86 35.98 -28.23
N ASP A 44 -118.17 35.56 -29.29
CA ASP A 44 -117.52 36.41 -30.30
C ASP A 44 -118.35 37.63 -30.78
N PRO A 45 -119.69 37.53 -30.98
CA PRO A 45 -120.49 38.67 -31.40
C PRO A 45 -120.48 39.83 -30.40
N ILE A 46 -120.40 39.55 -29.09
CA ILE A 46 -120.42 40.58 -28.04
C ILE A 46 -119.09 41.36 -28.03
N LEU A 47 -117.98 40.64 -28.19
CA LEU A 47 -116.63 41.21 -28.20
C LEU A 47 -116.35 42.02 -29.48
N ASN A 48 -116.91 41.59 -30.63
CA ASN A 48 -116.73 42.27 -31.91
C ASN A 48 -117.58 43.55 -32.04
N LEU A 49 -118.69 43.66 -31.31
CA LEU A 49 -119.60 44.81 -31.37
C LEU A 49 -119.22 45.95 -30.44
N LEU A 50 -118.40 45.69 -29.41
CA LEU A 50 -117.99 46.67 -28.41
C LEU A 50 -116.51 46.49 -28.04
N PRO A 51 -115.58 47.15 -28.77
CA PRO A 51 -114.15 47.22 -28.40
C PRO A 51 -113.83 47.96 -27.09
N GLY A 52 -114.81 48.06 -26.18
CA GLY A 52 -114.81 48.69 -24.87
C GLY A 52 -116.01 48.23 -24.02
N ALA A 53 -116.58 47.04 -24.30
CA ALA A 53 -117.68 46.47 -23.53
C ALA A 53 -117.34 46.36 -22.04
N VAL A 54 -116.06 46.08 -21.77
CA VAL A 54 -115.50 45.94 -20.43
C VAL A 54 -115.51 47.29 -19.68
N GLU A 55 -115.07 48.38 -20.33
CA GLU A 55 -115.13 49.76 -19.81
C GLU A 55 -116.58 50.25 -19.61
N SER A 56 -117.43 50.05 -20.62
CA SER A 56 -118.82 50.56 -20.61
C SER A 56 -119.77 49.83 -19.66
N LEU A 57 -119.43 48.61 -19.24
CA LEU A 57 -120.20 47.81 -18.28
C LEU A 57 -119.54 47.76 -16.89
N GLU A 58 -118.45 48.50 -16.65
CA GLU A 58 -117.66 48.47 -15.42
C GLU A 58 -117.17 47.04 -15.07
N LEU A 59 -116.86 46.23 -16.09
CA LEU A 59 -116.44 44.83 -15.96
C LEU A 59 -114.90 44.65 -15.98
N GLU A 60 -114.13 45.74 -15.98
CA GLU A 60 -112.65 45.71 -16.00
C GLU A 60 -112.07 44.88 -14.87
N ASP A 61 -112.62 45.00 -13.67
CA ASP A 61 -112.21 44.25 -12.48
C ASP A 61 -112.58 42.74 -12.54
N ARG A 62 -113.32 42.30 -13.57
CA ARG A 62 -113.79 40.93 -13.78
C ARG A 62 -113.11 40.20 -14.92
N VAL A 63 -112.21 40.85 -15.66
CA VAL A 63 -111.39 40.19 -16.67
C VAL A 63 -110.30 39.38 -15.98
N LEU A 64 -110.16 38.12 -16.38
CA LEU A 64 -109.07 37.26 -15.95
C LEU A 64 -107.75 37.80 -16.48
N THR A 65 -107.10 38.66 -15.69
CA THR A 65 -105.70 39.07 -15.89
C THR A 65 -104.76 38.02 -15.28
N PRO A 66 -103.47 37.99 -15.64
CA PRO A 66 -102.51 37.07 -15.01
C PRO A 66 -102.51 37.15 -13.48
N LYS A 67 -102.61 38.35 -12.90
CA LYS A 67 -102.78 38.57 -11.46
C LYS A 67 -104.04 37.92 -10.87
N MET A 68 -105.18 38.03 -11.56
CA MET A 68 -106.43 37.40 -11.13
C MET A 68 -106.36 35.89 -11.27
N VAL A 69 -105.76 35.36 -12.35
CA VAL A 69 -105.53 33.92 -12.54
C VAL A 69 -104.64 33.37 -11.43
N ARG A 70 -103.53 34.03 -11.08
CA ARG A 70 -102.70 33.66 -9.91
C ARG A 70 -103.50 33.61 -8.62
N LYS A 71 -104.40 34.57 -8.39
CA LYS A 71 -105.29 34.61 -7.21
C LYS A 71 -106.27 33.43 -7.19
N LEU A 72 -106.93 33.12 -8.30
CA LEU A 72 -107.86 32.00 -8.40
C LEU A 72 -107.15 30.65 -8.20
N LEU A 73 -105.99 30.47 -8.84
CA LEU A 73 -105.17 29.28 -8.66
C LEU A 73 -104.72 29.11 -7.20
N ARG A 74 -104.48 30.21 -6.48
CA ARG A 74 -104.14 30.19 -5.04
C ARG A 74 -105.32 29.85 -4.15
N GLU A 75 -106.52 30.37 -4.45
CA GLU A 75 -107.73 30.05 -3.71
C GLU A 75 -108.08 28.56 -3.82
N GLN A 76 -107.88 27.97 -5.00
CA GLN A 76 -108.14 26.55 -5.28
C GLN A 76 -106.89 25.65 -5.18
N ARG A 77 -105.84 26.10 -4.47
CA ARG A 77 -104.50 25.47 -4.49
C ARG A 77 -104.45 23.97 -4.16
N ASN A 78 -105.46 23.43 -3.46
CA ASN A 78 -105.46 22.03 -3.04
C ASN A 78 -106.20 21.11 -4.04
N GLU A 79 -106.90 21.65 -5.04
CA GLU A 79 -107.86 20.88 -5.85
C GLU A 79 -107.35 20.57 -7.26
N TRP A 80 -106.62 21.49 -7.90
CA TRP A 80 -106.12 21.30 -9.27
C TRP A 80 -104.75 20.66 -9.45
N PRO A 81 -103.76 20.78 -8.54
CA PRO A 81 -102.39 20.37 -8.87
C PRO A 81 -102.26 18.91 -9.27
N ASP A 82 -103.08 18.01 -8.73
CA ASP A 82 -103.03 16.57 -9.04
C ASP A 82 -103.98 16.16 -10.19
N VAL A 83 -104.89 17.04 -10.60
CA VAL A 83 -105.94 16.77 -11.61
C VAL A 83 -105.50 17.22 -13.00
N VAL A 84 -104.70 18.29 -13.07
CA VAL A 84 -104.35 18.98 -14.31
C VAL A 84 -103.08 18.39 -14.96
N SER A 85 -103.09 18.21 -16.28
CA SER A 85 -101.93 17.70 -17.03
C SER A 85 -100.74 18.64 -17.00
N SER A 86 -99.53 18.11 -17.19
CA SER A 86 -98.29 18.92 -17.26
C SER A 86 -98.37 20.00 -18.35
N ASP A 87 -98.92 19.69 -19.53
CA ASP A 87 -99.08 20.67 -20.62
C ASP A 87 -99.96 21.85 -20.23
N THR A 88 -101.04 21.58 -19.50
CA THR A 88 -101.94 22.61 -18.98
C THR A 88 -101.27 23.46 -17.90
N LYS A 89 -100.43 22.86 -17.04
CA LYS A 89 -99.63 23.60 -16.05
C LYS A 89 -98.57 24.49 -16.70
N ILE A 90 -98.00 24.07 -17.84
CA ILE A 90 -97.09 24.91 -18.63
C ILE A 90 -97.84 26.13 -19.18
N GLU A 91 -99.06 25.97 -19.71
CA GLU A 91 -99.89 27.11 -20.14
C GLU A 91 -100.27 28.02 -18.97
N MET A 92 -100.67 27.46 -17.82
CA MET A 92 -100.92 28.20 -16.57
C MET A 92 -99.72 29.06 -16.19
N LEU A 93 -98.52 28.48 -16.21
CA LEU A 93 -97.29 29.17 -15.88
C LEU A 93 -96.96 30.27 -16.89
N LYS A 94 -97.01 29.98 -18.20
CA LYS A 94 -96.75 30.96 -19.27
C LYS A 94 -97.64 32.18 -19.16
N TYR A 95 -98.93 31.97 -18.96
CA TYR A 95 -99.89 33.06 -18.80
C TYR A 95 -99.66 33.82 -17.48
N SER A 96 -99.43 33.09 -16.38
CA SER A 96 -99.21 33.67 -15.04
C SER A 96 -97.95 34.51 -14.91
N ILE A 97 -97.01 34.44 -15.85
CA ILE A 97 -95.79 35.27 -15.83
C ILE A 97 -95.77 36.30 -16.96
N GLN A 98 -96.86 36.48 -17.70
CA GLN A 98 -96.91 37.36 -18.88
C GLN A 98 -96.91 38.86 -18.53
N ASP A 99 -97.39 39.24 -17.34
CA ASP A 99 -97.52 40.62 -16.86
C ASP A 99 -96.24 41.16 -16.17
N ASP A 100 -95.16 40.38 -16.15
CA ASP A 100 -93.87 40.69 -15.52
C ASP A 100 -93.92 40.99 -13.99
N ASP A 101 -95.09 40.87 -13.35
CA ASP A 101 -95.27 40.99 -11.90
C ASP A 101 -95.30 39.61 -11.22
N ILE A 102 -94.13 39.20 -10.71
CA ILE A 102 -93.92 37.87 -10.13
C ILE A 102 -94.00 37.82 -8.60
N THR A 103 -94.31 38.95 -7.95
CA THR A 103 -94.38 39.05 -6.48
C THR A 103 -95.46 38.14 -5.90
N ASP A 104 -96.53 37.94 -6.67
CA ASP A 104 -97.68 37.10 -6.34
C ASP A 104 -97.51 35.64 -6.79
N LEU A 105 -96.31 35.18 -7.18
CA LEU A 105 -96.08 33.75 -7.49
C LEU A 105 -95.85 32.89 -6.24
N GLU A 106 -95.42 33.47 -5.13
CA GLU A 106 -95.15 32.74 -3.88
C GLU A 106 -96.36 31.88 -3.47
N GLY A 107 -96.09 30.60 -3.18
CA GLY A 107 -97.05 29.58 -2.77
C GLY A 107 -97.82 28.89 -3.90
N LEU A 108 -97.54 29.18 -5.19
CA LEU A 108 -98.22 28.51 -6.32
C LEU A 108 -97.44 27.27 -6.81
N PRO A 109 -98.04 26.06 -6.86
CA PRO A 109 -97.40 24.80 -7.30
C PRO A 109 -97.24 24.69 -8.83
N LEU A 110 -96.55 25.66 -9.42
CA LEU A 110 -96.35 25.80 -10.87
C LEU A 110 -94.86 25.75 -11.29
N LEU A 111 -93.92 25.46 -10.39
CA LEU A 111 -92.51 25.32 -10.75
C LEU A 111 -92.20 23.86 -11.13
N PRO A 112 -91.84 23.56 -12.39
CA PRO A 112 -91.50 22.20 -12.80
C PRO A 112 -90.07 21.84 -12.38
N LEU A 113 -89.93 20.66 -11.77
CA LEU A 113 -88.65 20.03 -11.49
C LEU A 113 -88.38 18.89 -12.46
N ALA A 114 -87.12 18.66 -12.78
CA ALA A 114 -86.68 17.66 -13.75
C ALA A 114 -87.00 16.20 -13.35
N GLY A 115 -87.31 15.96 -12.06
CA GLY A 115 -87.86 14.70 -11.55
C GLY A 115 -89.34 14.45 -11.92
N GLY A 116 -89.98 15.36 -12.68
CA GLY A 116 -91.39 15.28 -13.07
C GLY A 116 -92.36 15.83 -12.03
N GLN A 117 -91.86 16.33 -10.89
CA GLN A 117 -92.66 16.95 -9.84
C GLN A 117 -92.90 18.44 -10.12
N TRP A 118 -94.07 18.92 -9.73
CA TRP A 118 -94.42 20.34 -9.76
C TRP A 118 -94.46 20.86 -8.33
N VAL A 119 -93.67 21.89 -8.03
CA VAL A 119 -93.49 22.42 -6.67
C VAL A 119 -93.91 23.88 -6.57
N GLU A 120 -94.19 24.33 -5.35
CA GLU A 120 -94.61 25.71 -5.07
C GLU A 120 -93.46 26.70 -5.29
N PHE A 121 -93.65 27.83 -5.96
CA PHE A 121 -92.67 28.93 -5.88
C PHE A 121 -92.54 29.34 -4.39
N SER A 122 -91.36 29.11 -3.80
CA SER A 122 -91.14 29.41 -2.38
C SER A 122 -89.72 29.85 -2.08
N ILE A 123 -89.59 31.05 -1.52
CA ILE A 123 -88.31 31.65 -1.11
C ILE A 123 -87.59 30.79 -0.07
N ASN A 124 -88.33 30.20 0.88
CA ASN A 124 -87.78 29.41 1.99
C ASN A 124 -87.14 28.08 1.54
N THR A 125 -87.44 27.62 0.33
CA THR A 125 -86.94 26.34 -0.21
C THR A 125 -85.93 26.53 -1.35
N SER A 126 -85.52 27.77 -1.62
CA SER A 126 -84.54 28.13 -2.67
C SER A 126 -83.23 27.34 -2.58
N SER A 127 -82.78 26.98 -1.37
CA SER A 127 -81.57 26.18 -1.15
C SER A 127 -81.70 24.70 -1.56
N SER A 128 -82.92 24.22 -1.82
CA SER A 128 -83.20 22.85 -2.27
C SER A 128 -83.45 22.75 -3.77
N ARG A 129 -83.46 23.89 -4.47
CA ARG A 129 -83.78 24.01 -5.89
C ARG A 129 -82.64 24.66 -6.64
N PHE A 130 -82.34 24.14 -7.82
CA PHE A 130 -81.17 24.57 -8.58
C PHE A 130 -81.52 24.78 -10.05
N LEU A 131 -81.24 25.98 -10.54
CA LEU A 131 -81.21 26.27 -11.97
C LEU A 131 -79.77 26.11 -12.46
N VAL A 132 -79.55 25.18 -13.38
CA VAL A 132 -78.21 24.87 -13.91
C VAL A 132 -78.14 25.06 -15.43
N PRO A 133 -76.97 25.37 -15.99
CA PRO A 133 -76.76 25.41 -17.43
C PRO A 133 -77.06 24.06 -18.11
N LEU A 134 -77.46 24.09 -19.38
CA LEU A 134 -77.82 22.88 -20.15
C LEU A 134 -76.73 21.77 -20.13
N PRO A 135 -75.43 22.07 -20.27
CA PRO A 135 -74.39 21.03 -20.16
C PRO A 135 -74.36 20.33 -18.79
N VAL A 136 -74.55 21.09 -17.71
CA VAL A 136 -74.60 20.55 -16.33
C VAL A 136 -75.87 19.73 -16.11
N PHE A 137 -76.99 20.23 -16.62
CA PHE A 137 -78.28 19.53 -16.55
C PHE A 137 -78.23 18.14 -17.20
N LYS A 138 -77.65 18.05 -18.40
CA LYS A 138 -77.50 16.77 -19.12
C LYS A 138 -76.62 15.77 -18.37
N ALA A 139 -75.50 16.22 -17.82
CA ALA A 139 -74.60 15.38 -17.02
C ALA A 139 -75.27 14.86 -15.73
N LEU A 140 -76.22 15.61 -15.16
CA LEU A 140 -77.00 15.26 -13.97
C LEU A 140 -78.34 14.57 -14.29
N SER A 141 -78.51 14.02 -15.50
CA SER A 141 -79.77 13.35 -15.91
C SER A 141 -80.23 12.24 -14.96
N TYR A 142 -79.29 11.56 -14.29
CA TYR A 142 -79.55 10.52 -13.28
C TYR A 142 -79.63 11.03 -11.83
N SER A 143 -79.44 12.33 -11.60
CA SER A 143 -79.58 13.01 -10.28
C SER A 143 -80.29 14.36 -10.47
N ASN A 144 -81.51 14.27 -10.96
CA ASN A 144 -82.35 15.42 -11.31
C ASN A 144 -83.12 16.03 -10.11
N ASP A 145 -82.94 15.49 -8.90
CA ASP A 145 -83.61 15.95 -7.69
C ASP A 145 -83.37 17.44 -7.41
N GLY A 146 -84.46 18.20 -7.33
CA GLY A 146 -84.42 19.65 -7.09
C GLY A 146 -83.88 20.48 -8.27
N LEU A 147 -83.54 19.88 -9.42
CA LEU A 147 -83.19 20.65 -10.61
C LEU A 147 -84.46 21.23 -11.23
N VAL A 148 -84.45 22.52 -11.56
CA VAL A 148 -85.52 23.14 -12.36
C VAL A 148 -85.47 22.53 -13.76
N ASP A 149 -86.63 22.07 -14.25
CA ASP A 149 -86.68 21.43 -15.56
C ASP A 149 -86.49 22.47 -16.68
N ILE A 150 -85.41 22.31 -17.43
CA ILE A 150 -85.06 23.20 -18.55
C ILE A 150 -85.48 22.64 -19.92
N ASN A 151 -86.09 21.44 -19.97
CA ASN A 151 -86.52 20.79 -21.21
C ASN A 151 -87.99 21.07 -21.56
N ILE A 152 -88.73 21.81 -20.73
CA ILE A 152 -90.16 22.08 -20.88
C ILE A 152 -90.52 23.00 -22.06
N ASP A 153 -89.83 24.13 -22.19
CA ASP A 153 -90.10 25.17 -23.18
C ASP A 153 -88.94 26.18 -23.19
N THR A 154 -88.41 26.47 -24.38
CA THR A 154 -87.22 27.33 -24.52
C THR A 154 -87.48 28.78 -24.12
N THR A 155 -88.69 29.30 -24.37
CA THR A 155 -89.04 30.70 -24.07
C THR A 155 -89.18 30.93 -22.56
N LEU A 156 -89.74 29.96 -21.84
CA LEU A 156 -89.81 29.99 -20.37
C LEU A 156 -88.42 29.97 -19.74
N VAL A 157 -87.54 29.09 -20.24
CA VAL A 157 -86.19 28.93 -19.69
C VAL A 157 -85.32 30.16 -19.97
N GLU A 158 -85.47 30.80 -21.13
CA GLU A 158 -84.82 32.09 -21.40
C GLU A 158 -85.31 33.18 -20.45
N LYS A 159 -86.62 33.23 -20.15
CA LYS A 159 -87.17 34.18 -19.20
C LYS A 159 -86.62 33.97 -17.78
N PHE A 160 -86.58 32.72 -17.30
CA PHE A 160 -85.97 32.38 -16.00
C PHE A 160 -84.50 32.73 -15.89
N LYS A 161 -83.75 32.74 -17.01
CA LYS A 161 -82.33 33.09 -17.01
C LYS A 161 -82.05 34.59 -17.12
N THR A 162 -82.97 35.35 -17.71
CA THR A 162 -82.75 36.77 -18.04
C THR A 162 -83.32 37.71 -16.99
N ASP A 163 -84.41 37.31 -16.34
CA ASP A 163 -85.06 38.11 -15.32
C ASP A 163 -84.58 37.74 -13.91
N THR A 164 -83.76 38.62 -13.33
CA THR A 164 -83.18 38.46 -11.98
C THR A 164 -84.22 38.37 -10.87
N ALA A 165 -85.47 38.78 -11.13
CA ALA A 165 -86.52 38.68 -10.14
C ALA A 165 -86.80 37.22 -9.74
N PHE A 166 -86.50 36.26 -10.62
CA PHE A 166 -86.66 34.83 -10.32
C PHE A 166 -85.52 34.21 -9.49
N ASP A 167 -84.37 34.87 -9.37
CA ASP A 167 -83.19 34.33 -8.65
C ASP A 167 -83.45 34.03 -7.17
N VAL A 168 -84.55 34.54 -6.61
CA VAL A 168 -84.97 34.32 -5.21
C VAL A 168 -85.54 32.90 -5.00
N TYR A 169 -86.00 32.22 -6.05
CA TYR A 169 -86.70 30.94 -5.94
C TYR A 169 -85.80 29.69 -6.05
N TRP A 170 -84.54 29.86 -6.45
CA TRP A 170 -83.56 28.78 -6.60
C TRP A 170 -82.15 29.27 -6.29
N SER A 171 -81.23 28.34 -6.10
CA SER A 171 -79.83 28.63 -5.84
C SER A 171 -78.93 28.12 -6.98
N THR A 172 -77.74 28.71 -7.09
CA THR A 172 -76.72 28.21 -8.00
C THR A 172 -76.05 26.98 -7.40
N MET A 173 -75.89 25.93 -8.19
CA MET A 173 -75.26 24.71 -7.71
C MET A 173 -73.73 24.86 -7.72
N GLY A 174 -73.11 24.74 -6.54
CA GLY A 174 -71.66 24.73 -6.41
C GLY A 174 -71.03 23.47 -7.01
N VAL A 175 -69.78 23.59 -7.49
CA VAL A 175 -69.02 22.50 -8.11
C VAL A 175 -68.86 21.28 -7.20
N SER A 176 -68.71 21.49 -5.88
CA SER A 176 -68.63 20.41 -4.90
C SER A 176 -69.89 19.58 -4.81
N VAL A 177 -71.07 20.23 -4.94
CA VAL A 177 -72.37 19.57 -4.95
C VAL A 177 -72.55 18.77 -6.23
N ILE A 178 -72.17 19.35 -7.38
CA ILE A 178 -72.16 18.64 -8.67
C ILE A 178 -71.30 17.38 -8.58
N ALA A 179 -70.07 17.51 -8.07
CA ALA A 179 -69.15 16.38 -7.90
C ALA A 179 -69.73 15.29 -6.99
N SER A 180 -70.31 15.66 -5.85
CA SER A 180 -70.93 14.70 -4.91
C SER A 180 -72.08 13.95 -5.58
N ARG A 181 -73.00 14.66 -6.25
CA ARG A 181 -74.13 14.04 -6.93
C ARG A 181 -73.68 13.07 -8.02
N LEU A 182 -72.70 13.46 -8.84
CA LEU A 182 -72.15 12.59 -9.87
C LEU A 182 -71.49 11.34 -9.27
N LYS A 183 -70.77 11.47 -8.15
CA LYS A 183 -70.22 10.32 -7.43
C LYS A 183 -71.29 9.40 -6.87
N ASP A 184 -72.34 9.96 -6.29
CA ASP A 184 -73.43 9.20 -5.69
C ASP A 184 -74.17 8.40 -6.77
N VAL A 185 -74.43 9.01 -7.94
CA VAL A 185 -74.97 8.31 -9.12
C VAL A 185 -74.05 7.17 -9.54
N TYR A 186 -72.74 7.44 -9.64
CA TYR A 186 -71.76 6.42 -10.02
C TYR A 186 -71.72 5.26 -9.02
N GLN A 187 -71.81 5.58 -7.73
CA GLN A 187 -71.84 4.60 -6.65
C GLN A 187 -73.12 3.76 -6.67
N GLN A 188 -74.28 4.36 -6.89
CA GLN A 188 -75.58 3.67 -6.90
C GLN A 188 -75.78 2.82 -8.16
N LEU A 189 -75.52 3.39 -9.35
CA LEU A 189 -75.87 2.76 -10.61
C LEU A 189 -74.82 1.76 -11.11
N TYR A 190 -73.54 1.95 -10.77
CA TYR A 190 -72.46 1.11 -11.28
C TYR A 190 -71.73 0.32 -10.18
N TYR A 191 -71.28 0.99 -9.11
CA TYR A 191 -70.48 0.30 -8.09
C TYR A 191 -71.30 -0.60 -7.16
N GLN A 192 -72.55 -0.26 -6.84
CA GLN A 192 -73.44 -1.10 -6.02
C GLN A 192 -74.15 -2.20 -6.83
N SER A 193 -74.40 -1.97 -8.12
CA SER A 193 -75.07 -2.95 -8.99
C SER A 193 -74.19 -4.16 -9.32
N ASN A 194 -72.86 -4.02 -9.22
CA ASN A 194 -71.89 -5.11 -9.43
C ASN A 194 -71.62 -5.99 -8.19
N GLY A 195 -72.46 -5.91 -7.15
CA GLY A 195 -72.25 -6.61 -5.88
C GLY A 195 -71.23 -5.89 -4.99
N ASN A 196 -71.13 -6.26 -3.72
CA ASN A 196 -70.24 -5.64 -2.71
C ASN A 196 -68.72 -5.81 -3.00
N GLU A 197 -68.30 -5.87 -4.27
CA GLU A 197 -66.91 -5.89 -4.67
C GLU A 197 -66.27 -4.49 -4.50
N PRO A 198 -65.01 -4.42 -4.04
CA PRO A 198 -64.29 -3.15 -3.94
C PRO A 198 -64.14 -2.51 -5.31
N GLN A 199 -64.21 -1.17 -5.36
CA GLN A 199 -64.07 -0.40 -6.60
C GLN A 199 -62.82 -0.87 -7.39
N PRO A 200 -62.96 -1.24 -8.68
CA PRO A 200 -61.83 -1.65 -9.51
C PRO A 200 -60.77 -0.55 -9.55
N VAL A 201 -59.51 -0.90 -9.32
CA VAL A 201 -58.41 0.08 -9.23
C VAL A 201 -57.90 0.52 -10.61
N ASP A 202 -58.05 -0.33 -11.63
CA ASP A 202 -57.38 -0.15 -12.93
C ASP A 202 -58.29 0.42 -14.03
N SER A 203 -59.36 -0.30 -14.38
CA SER A 203 -60.37 0.15 -15.37
C SER A 203 -61.57 -0.79 -15.42
N ILE A 204 -62.70 -0.26 -15.85
CA ILE A 204 -63.99 -0.95 -15.93
C ILE A 204 -64.41 -1.19 -17.37
N GLN A 205 -65.26 -2.19 -17.60
CA GLN A 205 -65.88 -2.41 -18.91
C GLN A 205 -67.06 -1.47 -19.10
N GLN A 206 -67.07 -0.71 -20.19
CA GLN A 206 -68.18 0.15 -20.57
C GLN A 206 -69.13 -0.61 -21.50
N GLN A 207 -70.43 -0.46 -21.26
CA GLN A 207 -71.48 -0.91 -22.18
C GLN A 207 -72.06 0.31 -22.88
N PRO A 208 -72.33 0.27 -24.21
CA PRO A 208 -72.77 1.45 -24.95
C PRO A 208 -74.05 2.10 -24.40
N ASP A 209 -75.02 1.26 -24.00
CA ASP A 209 -76.38 1.66 -23.63
C ASP A 209 -76.63 1.67 -22.12
N ALA A 210 -75.70 1.16 -21.30
CA ALA A 210 -75.83 1.13 -19.85
C ALA A 210 -74.96 2.19 -19.18
N PHE A 211 -75.37 2.71 -18.03
CA PHE A 211 -74.61 3.70 -17.29
C PHE A 211 -73.23 3.14 -16.87
N PRO A 212 -72.11 3.87 -17.08
CA PRO A 212 -72.00 5.13 -17.81
C PRO A 212 -72.05 4.92 -19.34
N SER A 213 -73.09 5.43 -20.00
CA SER A 213 -73.25 5.29 -21.46
C SER A 213 -72.28 6.17 -22.23
N ASN A 214 -72.10 5.91 -23.54
CA ASN A 214 -71.28 6.77 -24.39
C ASN A 214 -71.82 8.21 -24.44
N GLU A 215 -73.15 8.37 -24.45
CA GLU A 215 -73.81 9.67 -24.42
C GLU A 215 -73.51 10.41 -23.11
N TRP A 216 -73.65 9.74 -21.96
CA TRP A 216 -73.39 10.35 -20.66
C TRP A 216 -71.92 10.74 -20.47
N ILE A 217 -70.98 9.92 -20.92
CA ILE A 217 -69.55 10.28 -20.91
C ILE A 217 -69.29 11.51 -21.80
N GLY A 218 -69.93 11.59 -22.96
CA GLY A 218 -69.90 12.77 -23.82
C GLY A 218 -70.42 14.02 -23.10
N ASP A 219 -71.57 13.92 -22.43
CA ASP A 219 -72.19 15.01 -21.69
C ASP A 219 -71.35 15.43 -20.48
N PHE A 220 -70.73 14.50 -19.76
CA PHE A 220 -69.79 14.79 -18.67
C PHE A 220 -68.62 15.64 -19.16
N TRP A 221 -67.94 15.22 -20.24
CA TRP A 221 -66.81 15.99 -20.77
C TRP A 221 -67.25 17.31 -21.39
N ASN A 222 -68.44 17.38 -21.99
CA ASN A 222 -69.02 18.64 -22.49
C ASN A 222 -69.32 19.62 -21.34
N MET A 223 -69.84 19.13 -20.21
CA MET A 223 -70.02 19.91 -19.00
C MET A 223 -68.69 20.49 -18.49
N THR A 224 -67.63 19.66 -18.42
CA THR A 224 -66.31 20.13 -17.96
C THR A 224 -65.71 21.23 -18.85
N ARG A 225 -66.01 21.21 -20.17
CA ARG A 225 -65.61 22.26 -21.12
C ARG A 225 -66.33 23.59 -20.88
N TYR A 226 -67.59 23.53 -20.44
CA TYR A 226 -68.39 24.73 -20.15
C TYR A 226 -67.95 25.45 -18.87
N LEU A 227 -67.40 24.72 -17.89
CA LEU A 227 -66.99 25.29 -16.60
C LEU A 227 -65.71 26.15 -16.71
N PRO A 228 -65.56 27.22 -15.90
CA PRO A 228 -64.32 27.96 -15.77
C PRO A 228 -63.13 27.07 -15.38
N SER A 229 -61.90 27.47 -15.75
CA SER A 229 -60.69 26.66 -15.50
C SER A 229 -60.45 26.28 -14.03
N SER A 230 -60.76 27.16 -13.08
CA SER A 230 -60.66 26.88 -11.63
C SER A 230 -61.62 25.78 -11.18
N ASP A 231 -62.85 25.88 -11.67
CA ASP A 231 -63.97 25.03 -11.28
C ASP A 231 -63.82 23.65 -11.91
N ARG A 232 -63.37 23.60 -13.17
CA ARG A 232 -62.98 22.37 -13.85
C ARG A 232 -61.91 21.59 -13.09
N ARG A 233 -60.81 22.24 -12.68
CA ARG A 233 -59.74 21.56 -11.91
C ARG A 233 -60.26 21.05 -10.56
N THR A 234 -61.07 21.86 -9.89
CA THR A 234 -61.69 21.48 -8.62
C THR A 234 -62.64 20.29 -8.78
N LEU A 235 -63.48 20.29 -9.82
CA LEU A 235 -64.38 19.20 -10.16
C LEU A 235 -63.61 17.89 -10.41
N LEU A 236 -62.61 17.92 -11.30
CA LEU A 236 -61.85 16.72 -11.66
C LEU A 236 -61.07 16.17 -10.46
N SER A 237 -60.47 17.05 -9.65
CA SER A 237 -59.79 16.67 -8.41
C SER A 237 -60.76 16.06 -7.39
N LEU A 238 -61.96 16.63 -7.24
CA LEU A 238 -62.98 16.02 -6.41
C LEU A 238 -63.44 14.68 -6.96
N MET A 239 -63.42 14.47 -8.28
CA MET A 239 -63.80 13.22 -8.96
C MET A 239 -62.66 12.19 -9.09
N GLU A 240 -61.54 12.36 -8.39
CA GLU A 240 -60.43 11.38 -8.35
C GLU A 240 -60.97 9.97 -8.02
N GLY A 241 -60.53 8.97 -8.77
CA GLY A 241 -60.94 7.56 -8.66
C GLY A 241 -62.20 7.18 -9.46
N VAL A 242 -62.92 8.12 -10.06
CA VAL A 242 -64.12 7.82 -10.87
C VAL A 242 -63.73 7.49 -12.33
N HIS A 243 -64.32 6.43 -12.88
CA HIS A 243 -63.99 5.90 -14.21
C HIS A 243 -64.67 6.66 -15.35
N VAL A 244 -64.06 7.76 -15.80
CA VAL A 244 -64.63 8.62 -16.85
C VAL A 244 -63.73 8.83 -18.07
N ILE A 245 -62.50 8.31 -18.05
CA ILE A 245 -61.57 8.43 -19.18
C ILE A 245 -61.75 7.23 -20.12
N PRO A 246 -62.28 7.39 -21.34
CA PRO A 246 -62.37 6.30 -22.31
C PRO A 246 -60.97 5.83 -22.70
N ILE A 247 -60.75 4.53 -22.64
CA ILE A 247 -59.54 3.86 -23.10
C ILE A 247 -59.93 2.80 -24.14
N THR A 248 -58.94 2.19 -24.77
CA THR A 248 -59.20 1.17 -25.81
C THR A 248 -59.96 -0.05 -25.27
N ARG A 249 -60.56 -0.83 -26.19
CA ARG A 249 -61.36 -2.04 -25.90
C ARG A 249 -62.63 -1.76 -25.07
N ASP A 250 -63.25 -0.60 -25.30
CA ASP A 250 -64.50 -0.16 -24.66
C ASP A 250 -64.43 -0.20 -23.13
N ARG A 251 -63.30 0.26 -22.59
CA ARG A 251 -63.05 0.36 -21.14
C ARG A 251 -62.95 1.82 -20.71
N LEU A 252 -63.20 2.07 -19.43
CA LEU A 252 -63.02 3.37 -18.81
C LEU A 252 -61.94 3.28 -17.72
N ALA A 253 -60.99 4.21 -17.75
CA ALA A 253 -59.96 4.38 -16.72
C ALA A 253 -60.40 5.43 -15.68
N PRO A 254 -59.97 5.26 -14.41
CA PRO A 254 -60.25 6.23 -13.36
C PRO A 254 -59.42 7.50 -13.54
N LEU A 255 -59.98 8.63 -13.13
CA LEU A 255 -59.22 9.86 -12.91
C LEU A 255 -58.17 9.60 -11.84
N SER A 256 -56.90 9.47 -12.26
CA SER A 256 -55.79 9.29 -11.35
C SER A 256 -54.59 10.14 -11.76
N THR A 257 -54.07 10.89 -10.80
CA THR A 257 -52.82 11.66 -10.94
C THR A 257 -51.58 10.75 -10.82
N LYS A 258 -51.69 9.64 -10.08
CA LYS A 258 -50.60 8.68 -9.86
C LYS A 258 -50.40 7.77 -11.06
N PHE A 259 -51.51 7.25 -11.57
CA PHE A 259 -51.51 6.53 -12.82
C PHE A 259 -52.12 7.49 -13.83
N GLN A 260 -51.34 8.06 -14.75
CA GLN A 260 -51.85 8.88 -15.88
C GLN A 260 -52.06 8.07 -17.18
N VAL A 261 -53.12 8.34 -17.95
CA VAL A 261 -53.44 7.60 -19.17
C VAL A 261 -52.52 8.03 -20.31
N ALA A 262 -51.99 7.07 -21.08
CA ALA A 262 -51.13 7.37 -22.22
C ALA A 262 -51.97 7.78 -23.43
N TYR A 263 -51.61 8.89 -24.08
CA TYR A 263 -52.30 9.43 -25.25
C TYR A 263 -51.34 9.60 -26.43
N LEU A 264 -51.82 9.21 -27.61
CA LEU A 264 -51.20 9.53 -28.90
C LEU A 264 -52.23 10.27 -29.74
N ASP A 265 -51.82 11.43 -30.23
CA ASP A 265 -52.55 12.18 -31.25
C ASP A 265 -52.72 11.31 -32.52
N PRO A 266 -53.97 11.04 -32.97
CA PRO A 266 -54.24 10.30 -34.20
C PRO A 266 -53.51 10.83 -35.44
N MET A 267 -53.27 12.14 -35.51
CA MET A 267 -52.49 12.73 -36.61
C MET A 267 -51.04 12.25 -36.57
N ARG A 268 -50.44 12.21 -35.36
CA ARG A 268 -49.07 11.72 -35.15
C ARG A 268 -48.96 10.21 -35.32
N GLU A 269 -50.02 9.45 -35.07
CA GLU A 269 -50.06 8.00 -35.30
C GLU A 269 -49.77 7.64 -36.77
N SER A 270 -50.20 8.49 -37.70
CA SER A 270 -49.96 8.29 -39.14
C SER A 270 -48.57 8.72 -39.62
N THR A 271 -47.94 9.70 -38.95
CA THR A 271 -46.67 10.29 -39.37
C THR A 271 -45.44 9.73 -38.65
N GLU A 272 -45.59 9.29 -37.39
CA GLU A 272 -44.49 8.90 -36.51
C GLU A 272 -44.55 7.40 -36.14
N LEU A 273 -43.96 6.57 -37.01
CA LEU A 273 -43.95 5.11 -36.86
C LEU A 273 -43.38 4.66 -35.49
N THR A 274 -42.36 5.34 -34.96
CA THR A 274 -41.77 5.02 -33.65
C THR A 274 -42.75 5.15 -32.48
N LEU A 275 -43.60 6.19 -32.50
CA LEU A 275 -44.62 6.42 -31.48
C LEU A 275 -45.76 5.40 -31.60
N ARG A 276 -46.18 5.13 -32.84
CA ARG A 276 -47.21 4.13 -33.14
C ARG A 276 -46.78 2.73 -32.69
N ASP A 277 -45.57 2.32 -33.03
CA ASP A 277 -45.09 0.98 -32.70
C ASP A 277 -44.91 0.83 -31.18
N PHE A 278 -44.43 1.87 -30.49
CA PHE A 278 -44.30 1.85 -29.02
C PHE A 278 -45.66 1.87 -28.29
N ILE A 279 -46.65 2.64 -28.75
CA ILE A 279 -47.96 2.67 -28.08
C ILE A 279 -48.68 1.32 -28.20
N ASN A 280 -48.49 0.60 -29.30
CA ASN A 280 -48.98 -0.76 -29.46
C ASN A 280 -48.31 -1.72 -28.46
N ILE A 281 -47.02 -1.54 -28.14
CA ILE A 281 -46.33 -2.31 -27.10
C ILE A 281 -46.91 -2.02 -25.71
N LEU A 282 -47.14 -0.74 -25.39
CA LEU A 282 -47.76 -0.34 -24.12
C LEU A 282 -49.16 -0.97 -23.96
N GLU A 283 -49.96 -0.97 -25.02
CA GLU A 283 -51.32 -1.50 -25.02
C GLU A 283 -51.36 -3.04 -25.00
N ASP A 284 -50.71 -3.69 -25.97
CA ASP A 284 -50.90 -5.12 -26.21
C ASP A 284 -50.01 -6.02 -25.35
N GLN A 285 -48.77 -5.59 -25.07
CA GLN A 285 -47.79 -6.42 -24.35
C GLN A 285 -47.73 -6.05 -22.87
N LEU A 286 -47.87 -4.76 -22.56
CA LEU A 286 -47.78 -4.26 -21.19
C LEU A 286 -49.17 -4.08 -20.54
N GLU A 287 -50.25 -4.18 -21.31
CA GLU A 287 -51.65 -3.99 -20.86
C GLU A 287 -51.86 -2.63 -20.16
N TYR A 288 -51.11 -1.61 -20.58
CA TYR A 288 -51.26 -0.26 -20.06
C TYR A 288 -52.47 0.44 -20.68
N ARG A 289 -53.02 1.41 -19.96
CA ARG A 289 -54.18 2.18 -20.38
C ARG A 289 -53.81 3.26 -21.38
N VAL A 290 -54.37 3.10 -22.58
CA VAL A 290 -54.12 3.93 -23.75
C VAL A 290 -55.43 4.56 -24.22
N LEU A 291 -55.37 5.83 -24.58
CA LEU A 291 -56.46 6.59 -25.17
C LEU A 291 -56.10 6.97 -26.61
N ARG A 292 -56.94 6.52 -27.56
CA ARG A 292 -56.78 6.75 -29.01
C ARG A 292 -57.85 7.65 -29.63
N ARG A 293 -58.90 7.99 -28.89
CA ARG A 293 -60.04 8.78 -29.40
C ARG A 293 -59.87 10.26 -29.05
N GLU A 294 -60.21 11.14 -29.99
CA GLU A 294 -60.28 12.58 -29.76
C GLU A 294 -61.68 12.94 -29.28
N SER A 295 -61.80 13.44 -28.05
CA SER A 295 -63.07 14.08 -27.63
C SER A 295 -62.88 15.22 -26.63
N PHE A 296 -61.86 15.16 -25.76
CA PHE A 296 -61.68 16.15 -24.68
C PHE A 296 -60.23 16.57 -24.38
N ILE A 297 -59.22 16.02 -25.08
CA ILE A 297 -57.80 16.30 -24.78
C ILE A 297 -57.23 17.50 -25.53
N THR A 298 -57.78 17.82 -26.71
CA THR A 298 -57.28 18.90 -27.59
C THR A 298 -57.28 20.30 -26.94
N GLU A 299 -58.01 20.48 -25.85
CA GLU A 299 -58.13 21.74 -25.08
C GLU A 299 -57.43 21.68 -23.72
N ASN A 300 -56.51 20.72 -23.50
CA ASN A 300 -55.72 20.58 -22.28
C ASN A 300 -56.58 20.43 -20.99
N ILE A 301 -57.77 19.85 -21.13
CA ILE A 301 -58.75 19.71 -20.04
C ILE A 301 -58.26 18.74 -18.95
N ALA A 302 -57.49 17.72 -19.34
CA ALA A 302 -57.08 16.60 -18.49
C ALA A 302 -55.54 16.44 -18.37
N GLU A 303 -54.77 17.54 -18.44
CA GLU A 303 -53.29 17.53 -18.39
C GLU A 303 -52.70 16.77 -17.18
N ASP A 304 -53.41 16.79 -16.05
CA ASP A 304 -52.99 16.13 -14.80
C ASP A 304 -53.27 14.61 -14.79
N TYR A 305 -54.10 14.14 -15.73
CA TYR A 305 -54.63 12.76 -15.78
C TYR A 305 -54.19 12.00 -17.02
N VAL A 306 -53.79 12.71 -18.07
CA VAL A 306 -53.38 12.16 -19.36
C VAL A 306 -52.02 12.74 -19.71
N PHE A 307 -51.16 11.92 -20.31
CA PHE A 307 -49.88 12.40 -20.82
C PHE A 307 -49.66 11.98 -22.27
N GLU A 308 -49.00 12.85 -23.03
CA GLU A 308 -48.61 12.55 -24.39
C GLU A 308 -47.40 11.60 -24.40
N ILE A 309 -47.48 10.53 -25.20
CA ILE A 309 -46.39 9.54 -25.30
C ILE A 309 -45.11 10.08 -25.95
N SER A 310 -45.12 11.29 -26.51
CA SER A 310 -43.90 12.00 -26.93
C SER A 310 -42.99 12.34 -25.72
N ASN A 311 -43.57 12.44 -24.53
CA ASN A 311 -42.86 12.73 -23.29
C ASN A 311 -42.30 11.44 -22.66
N ALA A 312 -41.11 11.05 -23.11
CA ALA A 312 -40.45 9.83 -22.65
C ALA A 312 -40.13 9.82 -21.14
N VAL A 313 -40.00 10.98 -20.48
CA VAL A 313 -39.77 11.06 -19.03
C VAL A 313 -41.01 10.58 -18.27
N LYS A 314 -42.21 11.01 -18.67
CA LYS A 314 -43.46 10.49 -18.08
C LYS A 314 -43.65 9.00 -18.38
N VAL A 315 -43.24 8.54 -19.56
CA VAL A 315 -43.24 7.11 -19.90
C VAL A 315 -42.33 6.29 -18.97
N LEU A 316 -41.14 6.78 -18.63
CA LEU A 316 -40.25 6.09 -17.67
C LEU A 316 -40.92 5.92 -16.30
N ASN A 317 -41.62 6.94 -15.79
CA ASN A 317 -42.37 6.83 -14.54
C ASN A 317 -43.49 5.78 -14.62
N VAL A 318 -44.18 5.70 -15.76
CA VAL A 318 -45.19 4.65 -15.99
C VAL A 318 -44.54 3.27 -15.98
N ILE A 319 -43.41 3.10 -16.69
CA ILE A 319 -42.68 1.84 -16.78
C ILE A 319 -42.20 1.37 -15.39
N ASP A 320 -41.79 2.28 -14.51
CA ASP A 320 -41.37 1.94 -13.14
C ASP A 320 -42.48 1.25 -12.32
N HIS A 321 -43.73 1.67 -12.55
CA HIS A 321 -44.91 1.13 -11.88
C HIS A 321 -45.46 -0.15 -12.52
N LEU A 322 -44.97 -0.54 -13.71
CA LEU A 322 -45.37 -1.77 -14.37
C LEU A 322 -44.70 -3.00 -13.74
N LYS A 323 -45.32 -4.17 -13.89
CA LYS A 323 -44.74 -5.45 -13.45
C LYS A 323 -43.44 -5.71 -14.23
N LYS A 324 -42.29 -5.58 -13.56
CA LYS A 324 -40.94 -5.79 -14.13
C LYS A 324 -40.83 -7.06 -14.98
N GLY A 325 -41.49 -8.15 -14.57
CA GLY A 325 -41.50 -9.42 -15.32
C GLY A 325 -42.05 -9.34 -16.76
N LYS A 326 -43.02 -8.45 -17.03
CA LYS A 326 -43.55 -8.26 -18.40
C LYS A 326 -42.55 -7.54 -19.32
N ILE A 327 -41.81 -6.57 -18.78
CA ILE A 327 -40.79 -5.82 -19.54
C ILE A 327 -39.60 -6.72 -19.88
N TYR A 328 -39.14 -7.54 -18.93
CA TYR A 328 -38.09 -8.53 -19.21
C TYR A 328 -38.56 -9.66 -20.13
N GLY A 329 -39.87 -9.95 -20.16
CA GLY A 329 -40.49 -10.94 -21.06
C GLY A 329 -40.61 -10.49 -22.52
N LEU A 330 -40.35 -9.22 -22.85
CA LEU A 330 -40.38 -8.72 -24.22
C LEU A 330 -39.33 -9.43 -25.09
N ASN A 331 -39.71 -9.82 -26.32
CA ASN A 331 -38.77 -10.38 -27.29
C ASN A 331 -37.78 -9.32 -27.82
N GLN A 332 -36.76 -9.76 -28.56
CA GLN A 332 -35.70 -8.87 -29.05
C GLN A 332 -36.22 -7.75 -29.98
N THR A 333 -37.18 -8.03 -30.85
CA THR A 333 -37.77 -7.04 -31.77
C THR A 333 -38.51 -5.93 -31.01
N LEU A 334 -39.30 -6.30 -29.99
CA LEU A 334 -40.03 -5.32 -29.18
C LEU A 334 -39.08 -4.48 -28.32
N ARG A 335 -38.00 -5.08 -27.79
CA ARG A 335 -36.93 -4.35 -27.09
C ARG A 335 -36.22 -3.36 -28.02
N GLN A 336 -36.02 -3.71 -29.29
CA GLN A 336 -35.45 -2.78 -30.28
C GLN A 336 -36.37 -1.59 -30.51
N VAL A 337 -37.68 -1.79 -30.63
CA VAL A 337 -38.65 -0.67 -30.75
C VAL A 337 -38.56 0.24 -29.52
N LEU A 338 -38.51 -0.33 -28.31
CA LEU A 338 -38.33 0.44 -27.08
C LEU A 338 -37.01 1.23 -27.07
N CYS A 339 -35.91 0.61 -27.51
CA CYS A 339 -34.59 1.26 -27.63
C CYS A 339 -34.65 2.46 -28.58
N HIS A 340 -35.21 2.30 -29.78
CA HIS A 340 -35.34 3.39 -30.76
C HIS A 340 -36.27 4.51 -30.27
N TYR A 341 -37.38 4.15 -29.62
CA TYR A 341 -38.27 5.12 -29.01
C TYR A 341 -37.53 5.96 -27.95
N MET A 342 -36.83 5.31 -27.02
CA MET A 342 -36.07 6.00 -25.97
C MET A 342 -34.95 6.87 -26.57
N ALA A 343 -34.21 6.35 -27.55
CA ALA A 343 -33.14 7.11 -28.20
C ALA A 343 -33.65 8.38 -28.90
N LYS A 344 -34.85 8.33 -29.50
CA LYS A 344 -35.43 9.47 -30.22
C LYS A 344 -36.12 10.48 -29.30
N TRP A 345 -36.88 10.01 -28.31
CA TRP A 345 -37.82 10.85 -27.54
C TRP A 345 -37.35 11.20 -26.13
N LEU A 346 -36.31 10.53 -25.60
CA LEU A 346 -35.73 10.89 -24.31
C LEU A 346 -34.81 12.11 -24.46
N PRO A 347 -35.05 13.21 -23.72
CA PRO A 347 -34.22 14.40 -23.81
C PRO A 347 -32.80 14.13 -23.31
N ILE A 348 -31.81 14.55 -24.10
CA ILE A 348 -30.39 14.26 -23.84
C ILE A 348 -29.81 15.18 -22.74
N ASP A 349 -30.22 16.45 -22.73
CA ASP A 349 -29.64 17.47 -21.84
C ASP A 349 -30.50 17.75 -20.59
N GLN A 350 -31.64 17.06 -20.42
CA GLN A 350 -32.48 17.20 -19.23
C GLN A 350 -31.99 16.29 -18.11
N ARG A 351 -31.86 16.86 -16.90
CA ARG A 351 -31.55 16.08 -15.70
C ARG A 351 -32.74 15.18 -15.35
N LEU A 352 -32.55 13.87 -15.54
CA LEU A 352 -33.49 12.85 -15.07
C LEU A 352 -33.42 12.73 -13.55
N ASP A 353 -34.56 12.45 -12.92
CA ASP A 353 -34.60 12.14 -11.49
C ASP A 353 -34.08 10.72 -11.19
N ASP A 354 -33.84 10.42 -9.92
CA ASP A 354 -33.26 9.14 -9.50
C ASP A 354 -34.18 7.94 -9.77
N VAL A 355 -35.50 8.16 -9.88
CA VAL A 355 -36.45 7.10 -10.24
C VAL A 355 -36.28 6.77 -11.72
N CYS A 356 -36.40 7.77 -12.61
CA CYS A 356 -36.22 7.61 -14.05
C CYS A 356 -34.85 7.00 -14.39
N LEU A 357 -33.78 7.43 -13.73
CA LEU A 357 -32.43 6.86 -13.96
C LEU A 357 -32.35 5.39 -13.57
N ARG A 358 -32.96 4.98 -12.46
CA ARG A 358 -33.01 3.56 -12.05
C ARG A 358 -33.85 2.74 -13.01
N THR A 359 -35.01 3.24 -13.41
CA THR A 359 -35.88 2.56 -14.37
C THR A 359 -35.15 2.40 -15.70
N LEU A 360 -34.55 3.47 -16.22
CA LEU A 360 -33.77 3.47 -17.47
C LEU A 360 -32.63 2.45 -17.42
N LYS A 361 -31.84 2.41 -16.34
CA LYS A 361 -30.77 1.41 -16.13
C LYS A 361 -31.28 -0.03 -16.07
N SER A 362 -32.51 -0.25 -15.60
CA SER A 362 -33.09 -1.59 -15.50
C SER A 362 -33.65 -2.13 -16.82
N LEU A 363 -33.82 -1.28 -17.84
CA LEU A 363 -34.42 -1.67 -19.11
C LEU A 363 -33.47 -2.47 -20.01
N PRO A 364 -33.92 -3.57 -20.63
CA PRO A 364 -33.12 -4.34 -21.57
C PRO A 364 -33.10 -3.67 -22.95
N ILE A 365 -32.44 -2.52 -23.06
CA ILE A 365 -32.39 -1.69 -24.27
C ILE A 365 -30.96 -1.33 -24.72
N TYR A 366 -29.94 -1.89 -24.06
CA TYR A 366 -28.54 -1.60 -24.34
C TYR A 366 -27.90 -2.77 -25.08
N ILE A 367 -27.13 -2.47 -26.13
CA ILE A 367 -26.53 -3.49 -26.97
C ILE A 367 -25.23 -3.98 -26.33
N GLU A 368 -25.20 -5.25 -25.94
CA GLU A 368 -24.01 -5.93 -25.40
C GLU A 368 -23.02 -6.24 -26.52
N TYR A 369 -21.73 -6.01 -26.28
CA TYR A 369 -20.66 -6.21 -27.27
C TYR A 369 -20.54 -7.67 -27.77
N GLU A 370 -20.90 -8.67 -26.96
CA GLU A 370 -20.67 -10.09 -27.27
C GLU A 370 -21.62 -10.68 -28.31
N ASN A 371 -22.87 -10.25 -28.34
CA ASN A 371 -23.93 -10.96 -29.07
C ASN A 371 -24.93 -9.99 -29.71
N SER A 372 -24.67 -8.68 -29.59
CA SER A 372 -25.58 -7.59 -29.96
C SER A 372 -27.00 -7.79 -29.42
N THR A 373 -27.13 -8.50 -28.30
CA THR A 373 -28.39 -8.67 -27.60
C THR A 373 -28.65 -7.47 -26.71
N LEU A 374 -29.94 -7.20 -26.49
CA LEU A 374 -30.36 -6.10 -25.65
C LEU A 374 -30.43 -6.53 -24.19
N VAL A 375 -29.53 -5.99 -23.38
CA VAL A 375 -29.33 -6.31 -21.96
C VAL A 375 -29.63 -5.10 -21.07
N PRO A 376 -30.02 -5.32 -19.80
CA PRO A 376 -30.17 -4.25 -18.82
C PRO A 376 -28.83 -3.92 -18.14
N LEU A 377 -28.60 -2.66 -17.80
CA LEU A 377 -27.41 -2.22 -17.06
C LEU A 377 -27.44 -2.66 -15.60
N GLN A 378 -28.64 -2.79 -15.02
CA GLN A 378 -28.86 -3.34 -13.69
C GLN A 378 -29.61 -4.65 -13.79
N ARG A 379 -28.94 -5.75 -13.44
CA ARG A 379 -29.56 -7.08 -13.39
C ARG A 379 -30.37 -7.22 -12.09
N PRO A 380 -31.60 -7.77 -12.13
CA PRO A 380 -32.47 -7.86 -10.95
C PRO A 380 -31.93 -8.77 -9.82
N GLU A 381 -30.94 -9.63 -10.11
CA GLU A 381 -30.41 -10.63 -9.17
C GLU A 381 -29.08 -10.22 -8.51
N SER A 382 -28.41 -9.16 -8.97
CA SER A 382 -27.12 -8.74 -8.41
C SER A 382 -27.29 -7.81 -7.20
N LYS A 383 -27.46 -8.41 -6.01
CA LYS A 383 -27.31 -7.68 -4.74
C LYS A 383 -25.86 -7.25 -4.58
N GLY A 384 -25.56 -6.00 -4.93
CA GLY A 384 -24.41 -5.26 -4.39
C GLY A 384 -23.12 -5.22 -5.19
N SER A 385 -23.03 -5.82 -6.39
CA SER A 385 -21.94 -5.51 -7.32
C SER A 385 -22.47 -4.58 -8.40
N GLU A 386 -22.09 -3.31 -8.37
CA GLU A 386 -22.31 -2.43 -9.52
C GLU A 386 -21.47 -2.98 -10.68
N SER A 387 -22.12 -3.66 -11.64
CA SER A 387 -21.49 -4.00 -12.92
C SER A 387 -20.83 -2.75 -13.48
N LYS A 388 -19.51 -2.79 -13.62
CA LYS A 388 -18.71 -1.69 -14.18
C LYS A 388 -18.88 -1.74 -15.69
N TRP A 389 -19.96 -1.16 -16.20
CA TRP A 389 -20.17 -1.03 -17.63
C TRP A 389 -19.18 -0.03 -18.24
N ARG A 390 -18.72 -0.34 -19.45
CA ARG A 390 -17.94 0.56 -20.31
C ARG A 390 -18.45 0.50 -21.74
N VAL A 391 -18.37 1.62 -22.45
CA VAL A 391 -18.69 1.67 -23.89
C VAL A 391 -17.41 1.55 -24.70
N VAL A 392 -17.35 0.56 -25.59
CA VAL A 392 -16.25 0.39 -26.53
C VAL A 392 -16.25 1.54 -27.52
N SER A 393 -15.10 2.18 -27.76
CA SER A 393 -14.98 3.31 -28.69
C SER A 393 -13.97 2.99 -29.78
N GLY A 394 -14.43 2.92 -31.03
CA GLY A 394 -13.54 2.89 -32.20
C GLY A 394 -12.90 1.54 -32.58
N PHE A 395 -13.33 0.41 -32.02
CA PHE A 395 -12.88 -0.92 -32.44
C PHE A 395 -14.02 -1.96 -32.45
N SER A 396 -13.90 -2.96 -33.31
CA SER A 396 -14.96 -3.95 -33.58
C SER A 396 -14.69 -5.32 -32.95
N ARG A 397 -15.78 -6.08 -32.73
CA ARG A 397 -15.72 -7.47 -32.25
C ARG A 397 -15.00 -8.40 -33.21
N ASP A 398 -15.22 -8.24 -34.51
CA ASP A 398 -14.58 -9.08 -35.53
C ASP A 398 -13.06 -8.96 -35.49
N GLU A 399 -12.56 -7.79 -35.10
CA GLU A 399 -11.14 -7.58 -34.86
C GLU A 399 -10.72 -8.09 -33.48
N ASN A 400 -11.50 -7.85 -32.42
CA ASN A 400 -11.14 -8.12 -31.03
C ASN A 400 -12.16 -9.04 -30.31
N PRO A 401 -11.95 -10.37 -30.33
CA PRO A 401 -12.91 -11.33 -29.78
C PRO A 401 -12.85 -11.53 -28.26
N TRP A 402 -11.77 -11.09 -27.59
CA TRP A 402 -11.54 -11.34 -26.16
C TRP A 402 -12.38 -10.39 -25.27
N ARG A 403 -12.72 -10.81 -24.05
CA ARG A 403 -13.51 -10.01 -23.11
C ARG A 403 -12.81 -9.85 -21.78
N PRO A 404 -12.58 -8.62 -21.29
CA PRO A 404 -12.14 -8.39 -19.92
C PRO A 404 -13.17 -8.94 -18.92
N VAL A 405 -12.72 -9.67 -17.91
CA VAL A 405 -13.58 -10.28 -16.89
C VAL A 405 -13.99 -9.26 -15.83
N SER A 406 -13.18 -8.24 -15.57
CA SER A 406 -13.48 -7.20 -14.58
C SER A 406 -14.53 -6.16 -15.01
N VAL A 407 -14.90 -6.12 -16.29
CA VAL A 407 -15.71 -5.06 -16.90
C VAL A 407 -16.71 -5.63 -17.91
N ASP A 408 -17.93 -5.11 -17.91
CA ASP A 408 -18.94 -5.44 -18.92
C ASP A 408 -18.90 -4.41 -20.07
N LEU A 409 -18.93 -4.87 -21.33
CA LEU A 409 -18.74 -4.03 -22.51
C LEU A 409 -20.02 -3.81 -23.31
N LEU A 410 -20.25 -2.55 -23.70
CA LEU A 410 -21.34 -2.10 -24.55
C LEU A 410 -20.82 -1.68 -25.93
N GLU A 411 -21.63 -1.90 -26.96
CA GLU A 411 -21.30 -1.57 -28.36
C GLU A 411 -21.38 -0.06 -28.64
N ASP A 412 -20.44 0.50 -29.41
CA ASP A 412 -20.42 1.93 -29.79
C ASP A 412 -21.62 2.31 -30.68
N GLY A 413 -21.93 1.46 -31.66
CA GLY A 413 -22.93 1.71 -32.71
C GLY A 413 -24.39 1.72 -32.27
N GLN A 414 -24.68 1.78 -30.96
CA GLN A 414 -26.03 1.67 -30.43
C GLN A 414 -26.80 3.01 -30.42
N PRO A 415 -28.13 3.01 -30.61
CA PRO A 415 -28.94 4.24 -30.60
C PRO A 415 -28.85 5.07 -29.31
N MET A 416 -28.65 4.40 -28.16
CA MET A 416 -28.62 5.02 -26.83
C MET A 416 -27.25 5.63 -26.44
N LEU A 417 -26.26 5.65 -27.34
CA LEU A 417 -24.87 6.06 -27.04
C LEU A 417 -24.78 7.43 -26.36
N GLN A 418 -25.48 8.44 -26.89
CA GLN A 418 -25.40 9.80 -26.35
C GLN A 418 -25.97 9.88 -24.93
N HIS A 419 -27.04 9.14 -24.63
CA HIS A 419 -27.63 9.06 -23.29
C HIS A 419 -26.74 8.29 -22.32
N LEU A 420 -26.06 7.22 -22.77
CA LEU A 420 -25.08 6.50 -21.95
C LEU A 420 -23.96 7.43 -21.46
N ILE A 421 -23.41 8.26 -22.36
CA ILE A 421 -22.30 9.15 -22.05
C ILE A 421 -22.75 10.37 -21.22
N LYS A 422 -23.85 11.04 -21.63
CA LYS A 422 -24.26 12.31 -21.00
C LYS A 422 -25.19 12.14 -19.80
N ALA A 423 -26.25 11.36 -19.94
CA ALA A 423 -27.29 11.24 -18.91
C ALA A 423 -26.94 10.20 -17.84
N ILE A 424 -26.50 9.01 -18.27
CA ILE A 424 -26.18 7.87 -17.37
C ILE A 424 -24.74 7.97 -16.86
N LYS A 425 -23.85 8.64 -17.62
CA LYS A 425 -22.43 8.86 -17.32
C LYS A 425 -21.60 7.57 -17.27
N ILE A 426 -21.86 6.64 -18.18
CA ILE A 426 -21.01 5.47 -18.38
C ILE A 426 -19.77 5.90 -19.17
N PRO A 427 -18.55 5.62 -18.66
CA PRO A 427 -17.32 6.01 -19.35
C PRO A 427 -17.04 5.13 -20.56
N THR A 428 -16.39 5.72 -21.57
CA THR A 428 -15.87 5.01 -22.73
C THR A 428 -14.53 4.35 -22.38
N ILE A 429 -14.29 3.15 -22.92
CA ILE A 429 -13.00 2.47 -22.82
C ILE A 429 -12.17 2.74 -24.07
N LYS A 430 -10.92 3.19 -23.87
CA LYS A 430 -9.96 3.35 -24.96
C LYS A 430 -9.33 2.00 -25.32
N GLU A 431 -8.83 1.86 -26.54
CA GLU A 431 -8.13 0.64 -26.99
C GLU A 431 -6.94 0.28 -26.07
N SER A 432 -6.20 1.28 -25.59
CA SER A 432 -5.10 1.08 -24.63
C SER A 432 -5.55 0.55 -23.27
N GLU A 433 -6.69 1.01 -22.75
CA GLU A 433 -7.29 0.53 -21.48
C GLU A 433 -7.83 -0.89 -21.64
N TYR A 434 -8.47 -1.17 -22.78
CA TYR A 434 -8.99 -2.49 -23.10
C TYR A 434 -7.87 -3.54 -23.09
N TRP A 435 -6.78 -3.29 -23.82
CA TRP A 435 -5.65 -4.22 -23.87
C TRP A 435 -4.96 -4.35 -22.51
N PHE A 436 -4.88 -3.28 -21.73
CA PHE A 436 -4.33 -3.35 -20.38
C PHE A 436 -5.12 -4.34 -19.50
N LEU A 437 -6.45 -4.25 -19.49
CA LEU A 437 -7.29 -5.19 -18.74
C LEU A 437 -7.11 -6.64 -19.20
N ILE A 438 -7.12 -6.87 -20.53
CA ILE A 438 -6.92 -8.21 -21.09
C ILE A 438 -5.55 -8.79 -20.66
N MET A 439 -4.47 -8.01 -20.72
CA MET A 439 -3.14 -8.48 -20.33
C MET A 439 -3.05 -8.77 -18.83
N THR A 440 -3.66 -7.93 -17.98
CA THR A 440 -3.68 -8.18 -16.52
C THR A 440 -4.47 -9.42 -16.13
N GLU A 441 -5.42 -9.84 -16.96
CA GLU A 441 -6.33 -10.96 -16.71
C GLU A 441 -5.99 -12.17 -17.59
N LEU A 442 -4.81 -12.21 -18.22
CA LEU A 442 -4.46 -13.23 -19.21
C LEU A 442 -4.62 -14.67 -18.67
N TYR A 443 -4.32 -14.87 -17.38
CA TYR A 443 -4.45 -16.17 -16.70
C TYR A 443 -5.89 -16.70 -16.62
N GLN A 444 -6.90 -15.85 -16.85
CA GLN A 444 -8.31 -16.23 -16.85
C GLN A 444 -8.75 -16.81 -18.20
N TYR A 445 -7.93 -16.69 -19.25
CA TYR A 445 -8.21 -17.23 -20.58
C TYR A 445 -7.51 -18.58 -20.80
N PRO A 446 -8.05 -19.43 -21.69
CA PRO A 446 -7.39 -20.69 -22.06
C PRO A 446 -5.98 -20.46 -22.61
N GLU A 447 -5.00 -21.24 -22.14
CA GLU A 447 -3.58 -21.12 -22.56
C GLU A 447 -3.35 -21.26 -24.08
N ASP A 448 -4.26 -21.97 -24.76
CA ASP A 448 -4.21 -22.16 -26.22
C ASP A 448 -4.45 -20.86 -27.00
N GLU A 449 -5.11 -19.86 -26.39
CA GLU A 449 -5.40 -18.57 -27.02
C GLU A 449 -4.33 -17.51 -26.75
N TRP A 450 -3.46 -17.72 -25.76
CA TRP A 450 -2.50 -16.71 -25.31
C TRP A 450 -1.55 -16.27 -26.42
N ASP A 451 -1.10 -17.19 -27.27
CA ASP A 451 -0.16 -16.86 -28.35
C ASP A 451 -0.82 -15.94 -29.40
N SER A 452 -2.11 -16.12 -29.70
CA SER A 452 -2.86 -15.26 -30.61
C SER A 452 -3.15 -13.88 -30.00
N MET A 453 -3.47 -13.85 -28.70
CA MET A 453 -3.62 -12.61 -27.93
C MET A 453 -2.32 -11.81 -27.91
N MET A 454 -1.19 -12.47 -27.64
CA MET A 454 0.12 -11.84 -27.60
C MET A 454 0.57 -11.34 -28.97
N GLU A 455 0.34 -12.11 -30.04
CA GLU A 455 0.65 -11.67 -31.40
C GLU A 455 -0.05 -10.35 -31.73
N LYS A 456 -1.34 -10.26 -31.41
CA LYS A 456 -2.10 -9.03 -31.63
C LYS A 456 -1.63 -7.90 -30.72
N PHE A 457 -1.48 -8.15 -29.43
CA PHE A 457 -0.99 -7.16 -28.47
C PHE A 457 0.39 -6.59 -28.86
N CYS A 458 1.34 -7.45 -29.26
CA CYS A 458 2.67 -7.04 -29.71
C CYS A 458 2.61 -6.06 -30.89
N SER A 459 1.66 -6.26 -31.82
CA SER A 459 1.51 -5.37 -32.99
C SER A 459 1.08 -3.94 -32.61
N MET A 460 0.43 -3.77 -31.45
CA MET A 460 -0.12 -2.48 -30.98
C MET A 460 0.62 -1.91 -29.77
N TYR A 461 1.51 -2.68 -29.14
CA TYR A 461 2.22 -2.30 -27.91
C TYR A 461 2.89 -0.93 -28.02
N HIS A 462 3.69 -0.68 -29.06
CA HIS A 462 4.42 0.59 -29.20
C HIS A 462 3.51 1.81 -29.41
N VAL A 463 2.26 1.61 -29.83
CA VAL A 463 1.27 2.68 -29.97
C VAL A 463 0.67 3.04 -28.61
N HIS A 464 0.43 2.05 -27.75
CA HIS A 464 -0.30 2.22 -26.50
C HIS A 464 0.58 2.23 -25.23
N SER A 465 1.86 1.89 -25.33
CA SER A 465 2.79 1.81 -24.18
C SER A 465 3.02 3.14 -23.45
N LYS A 466 2.60 4.27 -24.04
CA LYS A 466 2.65 5.60 -23.40
C LYS A 466 1.43 5.90 -22.52
N ASP A 467 0.31 5.22 -22.76
CA ASP A 467 -0.95 5.47 -22.07
C ASP A 467 -1.08 4.66 -20.77
N TYR A 468 -0.50 3.46 -20.73
CA TYR A 468 -0.57 2.53 -19.60
C TYR A 468 0.77 1.84 -19.34
N ASP A 469 1.03 1.52 -18.06
CA ASP A 469 2.23 0.81 -17.63
C ASP A 469 2.08 -0.71 -17.81
N PHE A 470 2.11 -1.16 -19.07
CA PHE A 470 2.10 -2.58 -19.42
C PHE A 470 3.28 -3.36 -18.84
N LYS A 471 4.40 -2.69 -18.56
CA LYS A 471 5.59 -3.32 -17.98
C LYS A 471 5.28 -3.89 -16.61
N SER A 472 4.74 -3.08 -15.71
CA SER A 472 4.39 -3.52 -14.35
C SER A 472 3.38 -4.69 -14.34
N ALA A 473 2.45 -4.70 -15.30
CA ALA A 473 1.40 -5.72 -15.38
C ALA A 473 1.91 -7.08 -15.91
N MET A 474 2.94 -7.06 -16.76
CA MET A 474 3.39 -8.25 -17.49
C MET A 474 4.78 -8.76 -17.08
N GLU A 475 5.57 -7.98 -16.33
CA GLU A 475 6.94 -8.34 -15.98
C GLU A 475 7.05 -9.67 -15.20
N ASP A 476 6.08 -9.98 -14.35
CA ASP A 476 6.06 -11.20 -13.55
C ASP A 476 5.25 -12.35 -14.17
N LEU A 477 4.58 -12.10 -15.31
CA LEU A 477 3.66 -13.05 -15.91
C LEU A 477 4.40 -14.07 -16.78
N GLU A 478 4.25 -15.37 -16.52
CA GLU A 478 4.90 -16.44 -17.29
C GLU A 478 4.15 -16.74 -18.61
N PHE A 479 4.32 -15.90 -19.63
CA PHE A 479 3.65 -16.10 -20.93
C PHE A 479 4.58 -16.46 -22.09
N VAL A 480 5.91 -16.27 -21.98
CA VAL A 480 6.85 -16.40 -23.11
C VAL A 480 7.21 -17.86 -23.38
N ARG A 481 6.96 -18.35 -24.60
CA ARG A 481 7.19 -19.74 -24.99
C ARG A 481 8.67 -20.05 -25.27
N THR A 482 9.14 -21.25 -24.93
CA THR A 482 10.57 -21.66 -25.00
C THR A 482 10.94 -22.70 -26.06
N GLU A 483 9.98 -23.49 -26.56
CA GLU A 483 10.22 -24.49 -27.63
C GLU A 483 9.18 -24.42 -28.78
N GLY A 484 9.59 -24.89 -29.96
CA GLY A 484 8.87 -24.80 -31.23
C GLY A 484 7.52 -25.53 -31.29
N PRO A 485 6.87 -25.59 -32.47
CA PRO A 485 5.50 -26.09 -32.58
C PRO A 485 5.39 -27.57 -32.20
N MET A 486 4.30 -27.89 -31.48
CA MET A 486 3.98 -29.19 -30.86
C MET A 486 4.43 -30.41 -31.70
N LYS A 487 5.20 -31.31 -31.08
CA LYS A 487 5.32 -32.71 -31.51
C LYS A 487 5.03 -33.64 -30.33
N SER A 488 3.75 -34.04 -30.24
CA SER A 488 3.20 -35.09 -29.39
C SER A 488 2.88 -34.74 -27.91
N ARG A 489 1.88 -35.44 -27.38
CA ARG A 489 1.17 -35.20 -26.10
C ARG A 489 1.90 -35.71 -24.84
N HIS A 490 3.14 -36.19 -24.93
CA HIS A 490 3.78 -36.93 -23.84
C HIS A 490 5.04 -36.30 -23.23
N ASP A 491 5.35 -35.04 -23.52
CA ASP A 491 6.48 -34.35 -22.88
C ASP A 491 5.99 -33.24 -21.93
N ASP A 492 5.89 -33.55 -20.64
CA ASP A 492 5.44 -32.61 -19.59
C ASP A 492 6.38 -31.39 -19.44
N GLN A 493 7.60 -31.47 -19.98
CA GLN A 493 8.57 -30.37 -19.99
C GLN A 493 8.33 -29.33 -21.11
N SER A 494 7.53 -29.66 -22.14
CA SER A 494 7.30 -28.82 -23.33
C SER A 494 6.34 -27.63 -23.12
N ARG A 495 5.81 -27.47 -21.90
CA ARG A 495 4.81 -26.44 -21.55
C ARG A 495 5.38 -25.24 -20.79
N ARG A 496 6.69 -25.20 -20.52
CA ARG A 496 7.26 -24.17 -19.65
C ARG A 496 7.30 -22.80 -20.37
N ARG A 497 6.35 -21.94 -20.02
CA ARG A 497 6.40 -20.51 -20.33
C ARG A 497 7.29 -19.79 -19.33
N LEU A 498 7.93 -18.71 -19.76
CA LEU A 498 8.83 -17.91 -18.93
C LEU A 498 8.25 -16.53 -18.72
N SER A 499 8.55 -15.94 -17.57
CA SER A 499 8.36 -14.51 -17.37
C SER A 499 9.32 -13.71 -18.26
N PRO A 500 8.93 -12.51 -18.71
CA PRO A 500 9.82 -11.53 -19.31
C PRO A 500 11.01 -11.10 -18.45
N ARG A 501 11.31 -11.70 -17.30
CA ARG A 501 12.57 -11.49 -16.57
C ARG A 501 13.67 -12.49 -16.96
N SER A 502 13.34 -13.51 -17.76
CA SER A 502 14.27 -14.53 -18.24
C SER A 502 15.10 -14.04 -19.45
N VAL A 503 15.90 -14.92 -20.07
CA VAL A 503 16.94 -14.53 -21.04
C VAL A 503 16.45 -14.62 -22.49
N VAL A 504 16.55 -13.52 -23.24
CA VAL A 504 16.12 -13.47 -24.65
C VAL A 504 17.26 -13.73 -25.62
N ASN A 505 18.44 -13.23 -25.29
CA ASN A 505 19.49 -13.10 -26.28
C ASN A 505 20.23 -14.43 -26.47
N LYS A 506 20.06 -15.04 -27.65
CA LYS A 506 20.79 -16.27 -28.05
C LYS A 506 22.31 -16.12 -27.94
N SER A 507 22.88 -14.91 -27.97
CA SER A 507 24.32 -14.73 -27.75
C SER A 507 24.78 -15.13 -26.34
N LEU A 508 23.86 -15.15 -25.37
CA LEU A 508 24.06 -15.59 -24.00
C LEU A 508 23.90 -17.12 -23.83
N ALA A 509 23.50 -17.85 -24.88
CA ALA A 509 23.38 -19.32 -24.86
C ALA A 509 24.67 -20.03 -24.43
N ARG A 510 25.84 -19.41 -24.66
CA ARG A 510 27.13 -19.93 -24.22
C ARG A 510 27.27 -20.13 -22.71
N TYR A 511 26.43 -19.49 -21.89
CA TYR A 511 26.46 -19.59 -20.42
C TYR A 511 25.44 -20.58 -19.85
N TYR A 512 24.60 -21.16 -20.72
CA TYR A 512 23.53 -22.09 -20.36
C TYR A 512 23.87 -23.50 -20.85
N MET A 513 23.50 -24.53 -20.09
CA MET A 513 23.72 -25.92 -20.53
C MET A 513 22.76 -26.27 -21.69
N SER A 514 23.16 -27.22 -22.55
CA SER A 514 22.42 -27.61 -23.76
C SER A 514 20.98 -28.11 -23.55
N ARG A 515 20.57 -28.39 -22.31
CA ARG A 515 19.22 -28.84 -21.92
C ARG A 515 18.37 -27.76 -21.23
N GLU A 516 18.88 -26.53 -21.07
CA GLU A 516 18.16 -25.45 -20.41
C GLU A 516 17.28 -24.68 -21.40
N ASN A 517 15.96 -24.90 -21.33
CA ASN A 517 14.96 -24.23 -22.17
C ASN A 517 14.66 -22.82 -21.67
N VAL A 518 15.58 -21.89 -21.92
CA VAL A 518 15.54 -20.51 -21.37
C VAL A 518 15.31 -19.42 -22.42
N PHE A 519 15.29 -19.74 -23.71
CA PHE A 519 15.21 -18.76 -24.80
C PHE A 519 13.82 -18.74 -25.46
N PRO A 520 13.28 -17.55 -25.81
CA PRO A 520 11.99 -17.43 -26.50
C PRO A 520 11.94 -18.13 -27.87
N SER A 521 10.79 -18.71 -28.20
CA SER A 521 10.51 -19.44 -29.45
C SER A 521 9.22 -18.93 -30.13
N GLY A 522 9.00 -19.33 -31.39
CA GLY A 522 7.78 -18.97 -32.13
C GLY A 522 7.64 -17.46 -32.37
N VAL A 523 6.45 -16.89 -32.12
CA VAL A 523 6.15 -15.46 -32.29
C VAL A 523 7.04 -14.59 -31.40
N TYR A 524 7.42 -15.09 -30.21
CA TYR A 524 8.30 -14.39 -29.27
C TYR A 524 9.77 -14.30 -29.71
N SER A 525 10.16 -15.05 -30.74
CA SER A 525 11.52 -14.98 -31.31
C SER A 525 11.66 -13.92 -32.40
N MET A 526 10.57 -13.24 -32.79
CA MET A 526 10.61 -12.19 -33.81
C MET A 526 11.31 -10.94 -33.27
N PRO A 527 12.16 -10.26 -34.07
CA PRO A 527 12.90 -9.07 -33.62
C PRO A 527 12.01 -7.94 -33.05
N ALA A 528 10.82 -7.74 -33.63
CA ALA A 528 9.85 -6.74 -33.14
C ALA A 528 9.34 -7.05 -31.72
N VAL A 529 9.11 -8.32 -31.42
CA VAL A 529 8.64 -8.79 -30.10
C VAL A 529 9.78 -8.79 -29.08
N ILE A 530 10.99 -9.14 -29.52
CA ILE A 530 12.20 -9.08 -28.68
C ILE A 530 12.46 -7.66 -28.15
N GLY A 531 12.21 -6.63 -28.98
CA GLY A 531 12.30 -5.23 -28.54
C GLY A 531 11.34 -4.91 -27.39
N MET A 532 10.06 -5.29 -27.54
CA MET A 532 9.04 -5.14 -26.48
C MET A 532 9.42 -5.91 -25.21
N LEU A 533 9.83 -7.17 -25.34
CA LEU A 533 10.22 -8.00 -24.21
C LEU A 533 11.43 -7.41 -23.47
N SER A 534 12.40 -6.84 -24.19
CA SER A 534 13.54 -6.13 -23.58
C SER A 534 13.09 -4.92 -22.75
N GLU A 535 12.06 -4.18 -23.16
CA GLU A 535 11.48 -3.08 -22.36
C GLU A 535 10.78 -3.59 -21.09
N MET A 536 10.15 -4.77 -21.17
CA MET A 536 9.48 -5.46 -20.06
C MET A 536 10.43 -6.09 -19.03
N GLY A 537 11.75 -5.98 -19.23
CA GLY A 537 12.77 -6.45 -18.27
C GLY A 537 13.51 -7.71 -18.70
N MET A 538 13.34 -8.16 -19.94
CA MET A 538 13.91 -9.42 -20.42
C MET A 538 15.39 -9.24 -20.78
N ARG A 539 16.23 -10.15 -20.25
CA ARG A 539 17.68 -9.94 -20.20
C ARG A 539 18.32 -10.13 -21.57
N SER A 540 19.03 -9.11 -22.03
CA SER A 540 19.68 -9.07 -23.35
C SER A 540 21.20 -8.91 -23.28
N THR A 541 21.75 -8.64 -22.09
CA THR A 541 23.18 -8.39 -21.83
C THR A 541 23.72 -9.21 -20.66
N PHE A 542 25.05 -9.32 -20.55
CA PHE A 542 25.72 -9.91 -19.38
C PHE A 542 25.66 -8.91 -18.20
N ASP A 543 24.78 -9.15 -17.23
CA ASP A 543 24.53 -8.28 -16.10
C ASP A 543 24.62 -9.02 -14.74
N ALA A 544 24.54 -8.26 -13.64
CA ALA A 544 24.67 -8.82 -12.28
C ALA A 544 23.58 -9.85 -11.96
N ALA A 545 22.36 -9.65 -12.48
CA ALA A 545 21.25 -10.56 -12.27
C ALA A 545 21.47 -11.90 -12.99
N LEU A 546 22.04 -11.88 -14.21
CA LEU A 546 22.43 -13.09 -14.96
C LEU A 546 23.47 -13.91 -14.19
N ILE A 547 24.52 -13.25 -13.69
CA ILE A 547 25.57 -13.92 -12.90
C ILE A 547 24.96 -14.61 -11.67
N LEU A 548 24.09 -13.92 -10.93
CA LEU A 548 23.40 -14.46 -9.76
C LEU A 548 22.55 -15.69 -10.09
N ASP A 549 21.73 -15.59 -11.14
CA ASP A 549 20.88 -16.69 -11.60
C ASP A 549 21.71 -17.92 -12.00
N ARG A 550 22.80 -17.72 -12.75
CA ARG A 550 23.70 -18.81 -13.15
C ARG A 550 24.39 -19.47 -11.96
N VAL A 551 24.94 -18.68 -11.04
CA VAL A 551 25.62 -19.18 -9.84
C VAL A 551 24.66 -20.01 -8.97
N GLN A 552 23.43 -19.53 -8.78
CA GLN A 552 22.40 -20.26 -8.04
C GLN A 552 21.97 -21.54 -8.77
N ALA A 553 21.75 -21.49 -10.08
CA ALA A 553 21.39 -22.66 -10.90
C ALA A 553 22.48 -23.76 -10.85
N LEU A 554 23.76 -23.38 -10.89
CA LEU A 554 24.89 -24.31 -10.79
C LEU A 554 24.90 -25.04 -9.43
N SER A 555 24.58 -24.35 -8.34
CA SER A 555 24.53 -24.96 -7.01
C SER A 555 23.38 -25.96 -6.83
N THR A 556 22.18 -25.65 -7.35
CA THR A 556 21.02 -26.55 -7.28
C THR A 556 21.21 -27.80 -8.11
N THR A 557 21.92 -27.68 -9.25
CA THR A 557 22.29 -28.82 -10.09
C THR A 557 23.30 -29.73 -9.40
N SER A 558 24.27 -29.14 -8.67
CA SER A 558 25.23 -29.90 -7.85
C SER A 558 24.55 -30.65 -6.69
N GLN A 559 23.56 -30.05 -6.02
CA GLN A 559 22.84 -30.67 -4.91
C GLN A 559 21.91 -31.82 -5.34
N ARG A 560 21.23 -31.71 -6.48
CA ARG A 560 20.30 -32.75 -6.96
C ARG A 560 20.98 -34.09 -7.27
N ASN A 561 22.24 -34.07 -7.72
CA ASN A 561 23.00 -35.30 -8.00
C ASN A 561 23.47 -36.01 -6.72
N SER A 562 23.48 -35.35 -5.56
CA SER A 562 23.91 -35.95 -4.29
C SER A 562 22.81 -36.73 -3.54
N GLN A 563 21.54 -36.64 -3.97
CA GLN A 563 20.39 -37.30 -3.31
C GLN A 563 19.75 -38.43 -4.13
N GLY A 564 20.27 -38.77 -5.31
CA GLY A 564 19.80 -39.89 -6.12
C GLY A 564 20.33 -41.23 -5.59
N HIS A 565 19.43 -42.17 -5.28
CA HIS A 565 19.77 -43.55 -4.90
C HIS A 565 20.64 -44.24 -5.96
N GLY A 566 21.64 -44.96 -5.48
CA GLY A 566 22.72 -45.52 -6.28
C GLY A 566 22.25 -46.47 -7.37
N ASP A 567 22.71 -46.21 -8.59
CA ASP A 567 23.44 -47.18 -9.39
C ASP A 567 24.17 -46.44 -10.52
N HIS A 568 25.37 -46.91 -10.87
CA HIS A 568 26.21 -46.49 -12.00
C HIS A 568 26.86 -45.08 -11.99
N SER A 569 28.08 -45.05 -11.43
CA SER A 569 29.31 -44.47 -12.01
C SER A 569 29.21 -43.49 -13.19
N ASP A 570 28.73 -42.26 -12.96
CA ASP A 570 28.96 -41.13 -13.88
C ASP A 570 29.06 -39.77 -13.16
N ASP A 571 29.57 -39.81 -11.92
CA ASP A 571 29.81 -38.65 -11.04
C ASP A 571 31.15 -37.92 -11.34
N THR A 572 31.56 -37.88 -12.60
CA THR A 572 32.89 -37.40 -13.00
C THR A 572 32.79 -36.06 -13.73
N ILE A 573 33.18 -34.96 -13.07
CA ILE A 573 33.35 -33.64 -13.72
C ILE A 573 34.74 -33.53 -14.38
N LEU A 574 35.74 -34.30 -13.94
CA LEU A 574 37.09 -34.34 -14.54
C LEU A 574 37.58 -35.79 -14.73
N SER A 575 37.14 -36.50 -15.76
CA SER A 575 37.81 -37.75 -16.15
C SER A 575 39.03 -37.56 -17.05
N ASP A 576 39.19 -36.45 -17.78
CA ASP A 576 40.19 -36.41 -18.88
C ASP A 576 41.05 -35.14 -18.93
N PHE A 577 41.65 -34.75 -17.80
CA PHE A 577 42.64 -33.66 -17.77
C PHE A 577 44.10 -34.11 -18.00
N LYS A 578 44.34 -35.38 -18.33
CA LYS A 578 45.69 -35.91 -18.64
C LYS A 578 45.73 -36.52 -20.05
N GLY A 579 46.16 -35.73 -21.04
CA GLY A 579 46.52 -36.26 -22.34
C GLY A 579 46.90 -35.20 -23.37
N ASN A 580 48.15 -35.22 -23.81
CA ASN A 580 48.65 -34.49 -24.97
C ASN A 580 47.77 -34.74 -26.23
N HIS A 581 47.65 -33.69 -27.05
CA HIS A 581 47.13 -33.63 -28.42
C HIS A 581 45.64 -33.30 -28.61
N GLY A 582 45.40 -32.11 -29.17
CA GLY A 582 44.44 -31.78 -30.23
C GLY A 582 43.06 -32.42 -30.23
N HIS A 583 42.05 -31.57 -30.04
CA HIS A 583 40.64 -31.70 -30.42
C HIS A 583 39.74 -32.58 -29.55
N SER A 584 38.93 -31.89 -28.72
CA SER A 584 37.50 -32.10 -28.42
C SER A 584 37.22 -31.73 -26.96
N PHE A 585 37.03 -30.43 -26.69
CA PHE A 585 36.58 -29.94 -25.37
C PHE A 585 35.09 -30.30 -25.17
N ASP A 586 34.76 -30.85 -24.00
CA ASP A 586 33.47 -31.47 -23.67
C ASP A 586 32.39 -30.45 -23.23
N GLU A 587 31.12 -30.71 -23.56
CA GLU A 587 29.98 -29.77 -23.59
C GLU A 587 29.55 -29.20 -22.22
N ARG A 588 29.94 -29.82 -21.09
CA ARG A 588 29.56 -29.36 -19.73
C ARG A 588 30.52 -28.36 -19.11
N ILE A 589 31.79 -28.39 -19.50
CA ILE A 589 32.85 -27.55 -18.93
C ILE A 589 32.93 -26.20 -19.68
N ASP A 590 32.56 -26.18 -20.96
CA ASP A 590 32.60 -25.00 -21.81
C ASP A 590 31.76 -23.82 -21.27
N PRO A 591 30.52 -24.01 -20.76
CA PRO A 591 29.71 -22.90 -20.24
C PRO A 591 30.22 -22.33 -18.92
N LEU A 592 30.76 -23.18 -18.04
CA LEU A 592 31.28 -22.77 -16.72
C LEU A 592 32.60 -21.99 -16.89
N LEU A 593 33.49 -22.49 -17.75
CA LEU A 593 34.73 -21.77 -18.09
C LEU A 593 34.43 -20.47 -18.84
N ALA A 594 33.42 -20.44 -19.72
CA ALA A 594 32.97 -19.22 -20.38
C ALA A 594 32.45 -18.19 -19.36
N LEU A 595 31.68 -18.62 -18.36
CA LEU A 595 31.23 -17.77 -17.26
C LEU A 595 32.42 -17.22 -16.46
N TYR A 596 33.38 -18.07 -16.06
CA TYR A 596 34.58 -17.62 -15.34
C TYR A 596 35.40 -16.64 -16.16
N ALA A 597 35.62 -16.90 -17.45
CA ALA A 597 36.39 -16.04 -18.33
C ALA A 597 35.73 -14.66 -18.50
N SER A 598 34.41 -14.61 -18.71
CA SER A 598 33.67 -13.35 -18.81
C SER A 598 33.63 -12.59 -17.49
N MET A 599 33.46 -13.28 -16.35
CA MET A 599 33.61 -12.63 -15.04
C MET A 599 35.04 -12.12 -14.83
N ASN A 600 36.06 -12.87 -15.20
CA ASN A 600 37.45 -12.42 -15.01
C ASN A 600 37.81 -11.22 -15.92
N ALA A 601 37.21 -11.13 -17.11
CA ALA A 601 37.46 -10.03 -18.06
C ALA A 601 36.62 -8.78 -17.77
N ASP A 602 35.31 -8.94 -17.56
CA ASP A 602 34.34 -7.85 -17.62
C ASP A 602 33.74 -7.47 -16.25
N PHE A 603 34.08 -8.19 -15.17
CA PHE A 603 33.57 -7.87 -13.84
C PHE A 603 34.13 -6.53 -13.35
N SER A 604 33.24 -5.69 -12.82
CA SER A 604 33.57 -4.35 -12.35
C SER A 604 32.74 -3.98 -11.13
N THR A 605 33.18 -2.96 -10.39
CA THR A 605 32.41 -2.37 -9.27
C THR A 605 30.95 -2.04 -9.61
N LYS A 606 30.62 -1.71 -10.87
CA LYS A 606 29.23 -1.44 -11.32
C LYS A 606 28.30 -2.66 -11.27
N LEU A 607 28.86 -3.87 -11.33
CA LEU A 607 28.13 -5.14 -11.23
C LEU A 607 28.04 -5.64 -9.77
N THR A 608 28.59 -4.89 -8.82
CA THR A 608 28.74 -5.33 -7.43
C THR A 608 27.58 -4.83 -6.58
N SER A 609 26.77 -5.74 -6.05
CA SER A 609 25.74 -5.46 -5.03
C SER A 609 26.01 -6.23 -3.74
N GLN A 610 25.40 -5.83 -2.63
CA GLN A 610 25.55 -6.56 -1.35
C GLN A 610 24.97 -7.99 -1.43
N GLU A 611 23.90 -8.16 -2.21
CA GLU A 611 23.33 -9.47 -2.53
C GLU A 611 24.32 -10.32 -3.33
N MET A 612 24.96 -9.76 -4.35
CA MET A 612 26.01 -10.43 -5.12
C MET A 612 27.16 -10.93 -4.25
N LYS A 613 27.68 -10.07 -3.37
CA LYS A 613 28.75 -10.45 -2.42
C LYS A 613 28.32 -11.63 -1.55
N THR A 614 27.07 -11.63 -1.07
CA THR A 614 26.55 -12.69 -0.22
C THR A 614 26.45 -14.01 -0.98
N VAL A 615 25.80 -14.00 -2.15
CA VAL A 615 25.57 -15.19 -2.98
C VAL A 615 26.89 -15.78 -3.49
N LEU A 616 27.78 -14.97 -4.06
CA LEU A 616 29.07 -15.47 -4.56
C LEU A 616 29.92 -16.08 -3.45
N ARG A 617 29.79 -15.61 -2.20
CA ARG A 617 30.56 -16.12 -1.06
C ARG A 617 29.99 -17.39 -0.46
N SER A 618 28.66 -17.53 -0.43
CA SER A 618 28.00 -18.65 0.26
C SER A 618 27.68 -19.83 -0.66
N VAL A 619 27.50 -19.59 -1.96
CA VAL A 619 27.05 -20.62 -2.90
C VAL A 619 28.24 -21.41 -3.44
N SER A 620 28.06 -22.72 -3.64
CA SER A 620 29.10 -23.58 -4.23
C SER A 620 29.09 -23.50 -5.75
N TRP A 621 29.96 -22.67 -6.32
CA TRP A 621 30.05 -22.43 -7.76
C TRP A 621 31.48 -22.40 -8.31
N ILE A 622 32.51 -22.46 -7.46
CA ILE A 622 33.91 -22.48 -7.86
C ILE A 622 34.40 -23.91 -8.00
N LEU A 623 34.92 -24.27 -9.18
CA LEU A 623 35.53 -25.56 -9.40
C LEU A 623 36.94 -25.59 -8.77
N ALA A 624 37.12 -26.38 -7.71
CA ALA A 624 38.37 -26.50 -6.97
C ALA A 624 38.77 -27.97 -6.72
N LYS A 625 40.06 -28.21 -6.52
CA LYS A 625 40.66 -29.53 -6.23
C LYS A 625 41.15 -29.61 -4.79
N SER A 626 40.98 -30.77 -4.17
CA SER A 626 41.57 -31.13 -2.87
C SER A 626 42.43 -32.38 -3.03
N SER A 627 43.38 -32.61 -2.13
CA SER A 627 44.23 -33.81 -2.11
C SER A 627 43.43 -35.12 -2.02
N SER A 628 42.22 -35.08 -1.46
CA SER A 628 41.28 -36.21 -1.39
C SER A 628 40.38 -36.38 -2.63
N ASP A 629 40.31 -35.39 -3.51
CA ASP A 629 39.38 -35.34 -4.65
C ASP A 629 40.05 -34.80 -5.92
N GLU A 630 40.80 -35.67 -6.61
CA GLU A 630 41.49 -35.34 -7.87
C GLU A 630 40.52 -34.92 -8.99
N LYS A 631 39.24 -35.27 -8.86
CA LYS A 631 38.19 -35.11 -9.90
C LYS A 631 37.44 -33.78 -9.82
N GLY A 632 37.77 -32.92 -8.86
CA GLY A 632 37.28 -31.55 -8.73
C GLY A 632 35.77 -31.41 -8.48
N ARG A 633 35.40 -30.63 -7.46
CA ARG A 633 34.00 -30.34 -7.10
C ARG A 633 33.75 -28.84 -7.07
N LEU A 634 32.47 -28.45 -7.05
CA LEU A 634 32.08 -27.06 -6.83
C LEU A 634 32.10 -26.77 -5.32
N TYR A 635 32.83 -25.73 -4.95
CA TYR A 635 32.99 -25.24 -3.59
C TYR A 635 32.52 -23.79 -3.50
N SER A 636 32.16 -23.36 -2.29
CA SER A 636 31.96 -21.93 -2.01
C SER A 636 33.30 -21.21 -1.90
N THR A 637 33.33 -19.89 -2.08
CA THR A 637 34.59 -19.13 -1.95
C THR A 637 35.10 -19.08 -0.50
N GLN A 638 34.28 -19.47 0.48
CA GLN A 638 34.69 -19.63 1.88
C GLN A 638 35.40 -20.98 2.13
N GLU A 639 35.05 -22.00 1.36
CA GLU A 639 35.60 -23.35 1.50
C GLU A 639 36.87 -23.53 0.68
N CYS A 640 37.07 -22.77 -0.40
CA CYS A 640 38.24 -22.87 -1.26
C CYS A 640 39.03 -21.56 -1.35
N ARG A 641 40.26 -21.65 -1.85
CA ARG A 641 41.16 -20.52 -2.09
C ARG A 641 41.76 -20.55 -3.49
N ARG A 642 42.36 -19.44 -3.88
CA ARG A 642 43.12 -19.29 -5.12
C ARG A 642 44.45 -20.06 -5.05
N GLU A 643 44.95 -20.48 -6.20
CA GLU A 643 46.20 -21.26 -6.32
C GLU A 643 47.42 -20.53 -5.72
N SER A 644 47.45 -19.20 -5.76
CA SER A 644 48.54 -18.41 -5.19
C SER A 644 48.68 -18.50 -3.67
N ASP A 645 47.65 -18.96 -2.94
CA ASP A 645 47.71 -19.13 -1.49
C ASP A 645 48.24 -20.51 -1.06
N VAL A 646 48.61 -21.40 -2.00
CA VAL A 646 49.04 -22.79 -1.74
C VAL A 646 50.14 -22.92 -0.68
N ILE A 647 51.07 -21.96 -0.60
CA ILE A 647 52.16 -21.98 0.38
C ILE A 647 51.63 -21.86 1.81
N LEU A 648 50.55 -21.11 2.02
CA LEU A 648 49.99 -20.83 3.35
C LEU A 648 49.05 -21.94 3.80
N ILE A 649 48.18 -22.43 2.93
CA ILE A 649 47.14 -23.41 3.27
C ILE A 649 47.50 -24.87 2.95
N GLY A 650 48.46 -25.11 2.05
CA GLY A 650 48.82 -26.46 1.61
C GLY A 650 47.59 -27.26 1.17
N ASP A 651 47.44 -28.47 1.72
CA ASP A 651 46.32 -29.37 1.45
C ASP A 651 45.13 -29.18 2.42
N GLN A 652 45.14 -28.13 3.26
CA GLN A 652 44.09 -27.92 4.27
C GLN A 652 42.81 -27.28 3.71
N MET A 653 42.86 -26.72 2.49
CA MET A 653 41.70 -26.18 1.79
C MET A 653 41.79 -26.49 0.28
N PRO A 654 40.66 -26.76 -0.41
CA PRO A 654 40.61 -26.89 -1.86
C PRO A 654 41.12 -25.64 -2.60
N LEU A 655 41.82 -25.86 -3.71
CA LEU A 655 42.37 -24.80 -4.57
C LEU A 655 41.60 -24.68 -5.89
N ALA A 656 41.17 -23.47 -6.24
CA ALA A 656 40.46 -23.17 -7.48
C ALA A 656 41.31 -23.54 -8.71
N ILE A 657 40.69 -24.20 -9.70
CA ILE A 657 41.37 -24.62 -10.93
C ILE A 657 41.59 -23.45 -11.89
N PHE A 658 40.69 -22.47 -11.87
CA PHE A 658 40.75 -21.28 -12.72
C PHE A 658 41.45 -20.14 -12.00
N ASP A 659 42.35 -19.45 -12.70
CA ASP A 659 43.10 -18.33 -12.15
C ASP A 659 42.32 -17.00 -12.27
N PHE A 660 41.75 -16.58 -11.13
CA PHE A 660 41.01 -15.33 -11.03
C PHE A 660 41.97 -14.18 -10.75
N ASN A 661 42.06 -13.24 -11.70
CA ASN A 661 43.00 -12.12 -11.68
C ASN A 661 42.31 -10.75 -11.55
N ASN A 662 40.98 -10.69 -11.76
CA ASN A 662 40.22 -9.47 -11.61
C ASN A 662 40.11 -9.04 -10.14
N LYS A 663 40.66 -7.87 -9.80
CA LYS A 663 40.71 -7.36 -8.42
C LYS A 663 39.32 -7.16 -7.81
N ASP A 664 38.37 -6.61 -8.56
CA ASP A 664 37.01 -6.33 -8.08
C ASP A 664 36.28 -7.65 -7.79
N LEU A 665 36.48 -8.66 -8.63
CA LEU A 665 35.91 -10.00 -8.42
C LEU A 665 36.52 -10.69 -7.19
N ILE A 666 37.84 -10.61 -7.02
CA ILE A 666 38.56 -11.17 -5.86
C ILE A 666 38.05 -10.55 -4.54
N GLU A 667 37.87 -9.23 -4.51
CA GLU A 667 37.28 -8.53 -3.36
C GLU A 667 35.83 -8.98 -3.13
N CYS A 668 35.05 -9.14 -4.21
CA CYS A 668 33.67 -9.62 -4.13
C CYS A 668 33.60 -11.05 -3.54
N MET A 669 34.51 -11.93 -3.93
CA MET A 669 34.63 -13.31 -3.42
C MET A 669 35.22 -13.40 -2.00
N GLY A 670 35.79 -12.31 -1.47
CA GLY A 670 36.43 -12.29 -0.16
C GLY A 670 37.84 -12.91 -0.14
N TRP A 671 38.45 -13.08 -1.31
CA TRP A 671 39.80 -13.63 -1.47
C TRP A 671 40.89 -12.57 -1.42
N ASP A 672 40.52 -11.29 -1.30
CA ASP A 672 41.40 -10.18 -0.95
C ASP A 672 41.90 -10.30 0.50
N GLN A 673 41.11 -10.92 1.37
CA GLN A 673 41.45 -11.17 2.76
C GLN A 673 42.40 -12.37 2.91
N PRO A 674 43.28 -12.35 3.93
CA PRO A 674 44.18 -13.45 4.23
C PRO A 674 43.42 -14.77 4.46
N PRO A 675 44.02 -15.94 4.17
CA PRO A 675 43.41 -17.23 4.46
C PRO A 675 43.06 -17.40 5.95
N PRO A 676 42.15 -18.32 6.33
CA PRO A 676 41.78 -18.55 7.74
C PRO A 676 42.97 -19.08 8.58
N LEU A 677 43.18 -18.48 9.77
CA LEU A 677 44.31 -18.81 10.67
C LEU A 677 44.37 -20.30 11.02
N ASN A 678 43.24 -20.94 11.31
CA ASN A 678 43.21 -22.35 11.68
C ASN A 678 43.71 -23.27 10.56
N ALA A 679 43.39 -22.95 9.29
CA ALA A 679 43.87 -23.71 8.15
C ALA A 679 45.39 -23.53 7.95
N VAL A 680 45.89 -22.29 8.11
CA VAL A 680 47.32 -22.00 8.01
C VAL A 680 48.10 -22.66 9.16
N LEU A 681 47.58 -22.64 10.39
CA LEU A 681 48.21 -23.32 11.53
C LEU A 681 48.21 -24.84 11.36
N ALA A 682 47.11 -25.43 10.87
CA ALA A 682 47.06 -26.86 10.57
C ALA A 682 48.10 -27.25 9.50
N ASN A 683 48.22 -26.44 8.44
CA ASN A 683 49.26 -26.62 7.43
C ASN A 683 50.65 -26.46 8.04
N PHE A 684 50.87 -25.45 8.88
CA PHE A 684 52.16 -25.21 9.50
C PHE A 684 52.58 -26.37 10.42
N VAL A 685 51.66 -26.92 11.20
CA VAL A 685 51.92 -28.12 12.01
C VAL A 685 52.27 -29.31 11.12
N ALA A 686 51.56 -29.52 9.99
CA ALA A 686 51.89 -30.58 9.05
C ALA A 686 53.29 -30.38 8.42
N VAL A 687 53.65 -29.14 8.09
CA VAL A 687 55.00 -28.77 7.60
C VAL A 687 56.07 -29.05 8.67
N ILE A 688 55.83 -28.70 9.93
CA ILE A 688 56.74 -28.98 11.05
C ILE A 688 56.96 -30.48 11.23
N GLU A 689 55.89 -31.28 11.24
CA GLU A 689 55.99 -32.73 11.43
C GLU A 689 56.68 -33.41 10.24
N ARG A 690 56.39 -32.95 9.02
CA ARG A 690 57.10 -33.40 7.82
C ARG A 690 58.60 -33.08 7.89
N PHE A 691 58.95 -31.86 8.29
CA PHE A 691 60.33 -31.42 8.42
C PHE A 691 61.10 -32.25 9.46
N LYS A 692 60.47 -32.56 10.61
CA LYS A 692 61.05 -33.47 11.62
C LYS A 692 61.30 -34.88 11.06
N ALA A 693 60.34 -35.44 10.33
CA ALA A 693 60.46 -36.78 9.76
C ALA A 693 61.57 -36.87 8.70
N GLU A 694 61.73 -35.82 7.88
CA GLU A 694 62.79 -35.75 6.87
C GLU A 694 64.19 -35.63 7.49
N ILE A 695 64.35 -34.90 8.61
CA ILE A 695 65.64 -34.81 9.35
C ILE A 695 66.08 -36.17 9.92
N ILE A 696 65.13 -36.99 10.40
CA ILE A 696 65.44 -38.30 11.01
C ILE A 696 65.97 -39.30 9.97
N LEU A 697 65.59 -39.16 8.69
CA LEU A 697 65.90 -40.12 7.64
C LEU A 697 67.20 -39.84 6.87
N ASP A 698 67.76 -38.61 6.92
CA ASP A 698 68.91 -38.21 6.09
C ASP A 698 69.78 -37.18 6.84
N MET A 699 70.77 -37.63 7.63
CA MET A 699 71.59 -36.76 8.52
C MET A 699 72.52 -35.75 7.80
N GLU A 700 72.56 -35.71 6.47
CA GLU A 700 73.55 -34.90 5.71
C GLU A 700 72.98 -33.83 4.76
N LYS A 701 71.66 -33.59 4.70
CA LYS A 701 71.12 -32.50 3.86
C LYS A 701 71.06 -31.16 4.59
N ARG A 702 71.84 -30.20 4.10
CA ARG A 702 71.63 -28.75 4.30
C ARG A 702 70.18 -28.42 3.93
N ILE A 703 69.53 -27.59 4.76
CA ILE A 703 68.22 -26.97 4.49
C ILE A 703 68.17 -26.55 3.02
N GLN A 704 67.16 -26.99 2.27
CA GLN A 704 66.93 -26.45 0.94
C GLN A 704 66.31 -25.07 1.10
N ASP A 705 66.72 -24.08 0.30
CA ASP A 705 66.18 -22.70 0.31
C ASP A 705 64.63 -22.67 0.25
N LYS A 706 64.00 -23.74 -0.25
CA LYS A 706 62.55 -23.92 -0.32
C LYS A 706 61.88 -24.05 1.06
N ASP A 707 62.45 -24.77 2.01
CA ASP A 707 61.84 -24.96 3.33
C ASP A 707 61.92 -23.65 4.13
N ALA A 708 63.08 -22.99 4.09
CA ALA A 708 63.24 -21.67 4.67
C ALA A 708 62.25 -20.65 4.07
N PHE A 709 61.99 -20.73 2.76
CA PHE A 709 60.99 -19.90 2.09
C PHE A 709 59.55 -20.18 2.57
N ILE A 710 59.16 -21.45 2.77
CA ILE A 710 57.84 -21.81 3.30
C ILE A 710 57.67 -21.28 4.73
N PHE A 711 58.64 -21.56 5.61
CA PHE A 711 58.62 -21.07 6.99
C PHE A 711 58.57 -19.53 7.04
N PHE A 712 59.34 -18.84 6.19
CA PHE A 712 59.34 -17.39 6.13
C PHE A 712 57.98 -16.80 5.72
N ASN A 713 57.33 -17.35 4.70
CA ASN A 713 56.00 -16.89 4.28
C ASN A 713 54.95 -17.13 5.37
N ILE A 714 55.01 -18.27 6.05
CA ILE A 714 54.13 -18.56 7.18
C ILE A 714 54.41 -17.61 8.35
N TYR A 715 55.67 -17.34 8.71
CA TYR A 715 56.00 -16.36 9.76
C TYR A 715 55.50 -14.96 9.43
N CYS A 716 55.64 -14.51 8.18
CA CYS A 716 55.10 -13.21 7.76
C CYS A 716 53.58 -13.15 7.96
N TYR A 717 52.87 -14.22 7.58
CA TYR A 717 51.43 -14.32 7.80
C TYR A 717 51.07 -14.33 9.30
N LEU A 718 51.75 -15.15 10.12
CA LEU A 718 51.49 -15.22 11.56
C LEU A 718 51.79 -13.90 12.26
N PHE A 719 52.79 -13.14 11.78
CA PHE A 719 53.07 -11.79 12.25
C PHE A 719 51.90 -10.85 11.95
N GLU A 720 51.37 -10.84 10.73
CA GLU A 720 50.21 -10.01 10.37
C GLU A 720 49.00 -10.33 11.26
N MET A 721 48.76 -11.62 11.55
CA MET A 721 47.67 -12.07 12.42
C MET A 721 47.93 -11.84 13.92
N SER A 722 49.18 -11.65 14.34
CA SER A 722 49.56 -11.44 15.74
C SER A 722 49.05 -10.12 16.34
N SER A 723 48.60 -9.18 15.50
CA SER A 723 47.99 -7.92 15.94
C SER A 723 46.66 -8.13 16.67
N ASP A 724 45.95 -9.22 16.38
CA ASP A 724 44.71 -9.58 17.06
C ASP A 724 44.98 -10.47 18.27
N SER A 725 44.46 -10.07 19.43
CA SER A 725 44.66 -10.79 20.70
C SER A 725 44.10 -12.21 20.70
N SER A 726 42.99 -12.45 19.99
CA SER A 726 42.35 -13.76 19.93
C SER A 726 43.14 -14.73 19.05
N SER A 727 43.61 -14.25 17.90
CA SER A 727 44.52 -14.94 17.01
C SER A 727 45.83 -15.30 17.71
N LEU A 728 46.41 -14.36 18.47
CA LEU A 728 47.63 -14.60 19.25
C LEU A 728 47.45 -15.68 20.33
N SER A 729 46.30 -15.74 21.02
CA SER A 729 46.03 -16.83 21.96
C SER A 729 45.94 -18.19 21.27
N THR A 730 45.26 -18.29 20.13
CA THR A 730 45.15 -19.53 19.36
C THR A 730 46.51 -20.00 18.85
N MET A 731 47.34 -19.08 18.35
CA MET A 731 48.70 -19.40 17.92
C MET A 731 49.54 -19.95 19.09
N LYS A 732 49.47 -19.31 20.27
CA LYS A 732 50.18 -19.77 21.47
C LYS A 732 49.71 -21.14 21.91
N GLU A 733 48.41 -21.41 21.88
CA GLU A 733 47.85 -22.71 22.26
C GLU A 733 48.30 -23.82 21.31
N VAL A 734 48.19 -23.61 19.98
CA VAL A 734 48.54 -24.62 18.97
C VAL A 734 50.05 -24.91 18.93
N LEU A 735 50.89 -23.90 19.21
CA LEU A 735 52.35 -23.98 19.09
C LEU A 735 53.10 -24.14 20.43
N ALA A 736 52.42 -24.12 21.59
CA ALA A 736 53.04 -24.12 22.93
C ALA A 736 54.14 -25.18 23.10
N ASP A 737 53.84 -26.43 22.76
CA ASP A 737 54.73 -27.59 22.97
C ASP A 737 55.44 -28.04 21.68
N LYS A 738 55.37 -27.25 20.61
CA LYS A 738 55.91 -27.63 19.29
C LYS A 738 57.21 -26.87 19.02
N PRO A 739 58.28 -27.54 18.52
CA PRO A 739 59.47 -26.85 18.07
C PRO A 739 59.18 -26.24 16.69
N TRP A 740 58.71 -25.00 16.67
CA TRP A 740 58.26 -24.32 15.45
C TRP A 740 59.24 -23.24 14.96
N ILE A 741 60.24 -22.89 15.78
CA ILE A 741 61.22 -21.84 15.46
C ILE A 741 62.42 -22.47 14.74
N LEU A 742 62.53 -22.21 13.44
CA LEU A 742 63.64 -22.68 12.60
C LEU A 742 64.87 -21.77 12.72
N ILE A 743 65.96 -22.28 13.30
CA ILE A 743 67.28 -21.62 13.42
C ILE A 743 68.36 -22.56 12.91
N ASN A 744 69.16 -22.12 11.93
CA ASN A 744 70.28 -22.88 11.36
C ASN A 744 69.94 -24.35 11.00
N GLY A 745 68.69 -24.62 10.60
CA GLY A 745 68.23 -25.95 10.16
C GLY A 745 67.72 -26.85 11.27
N THR A 746 67.64 -26.32 12.47
CA THR A 746 67.10 -27.01 13.64
C THR A 746 65.86 -26.29 14.15
N LEU A 747 64.87 -27.07 14.56
CA LEU A 747 63.63 -26.55 15.11
C LEU A 747 63.72 -26.47 16.63
N HIS A 748 63.35 -25.31 17.18
CA HIS A 748 63.40 -25.01 18.62
C HIS A 748 62.03 -24.60 19.15
N THR A 749 61.81 -24.85 20.44
CA THR A 749 60.66 -24.37 21.21
C THR A 749 60.91 -22.95 21.74
N THR A 750 59.85 -22.25 22.13
CA THR A 750 59.92 -20.83 22.55
C THR A 750 60.77 -20.61 23.81
N ASP A 751 60.84 -21.59 24.71
CA ASP A 751 61.59 -21.56 25.97
C ASP A 751 63.11 -21.64 25.80
N ARG A 752 63.60 -22.07 24.63
CA ARG A 752 65.03 -22.29 24.35
C ARG A 752 65.66 -21.24 23.45
N VAL A 753 64.93 -20.17 23.15
CA VAL A 753 65.35 -19.16 22.17
C VAL A 753 65.29 -17.76 22.78
N ALA A 754 66.28 -16.92 22.47
CA ALA A 754 66.22 -15.47 22.68
C ALA A 754 66.74 -14.72 21.46
N LEU A 755 66.35 -13.45 21.33
CA LEU A 755 66.84 -12.58 20.25
C LEU A 755 68.29 -12.11 20.50
N GLU A 756 68.65 -11.82 21.76
CA GLU A 756 69.98 -11.37 22.15
C GLU A 756 70.57 -12.26 23.25
N LEU A 757 71.74 -12.84 22.99
CA LEU A 757 72.54 -13.57 23.97
C LEU A 757 73.79 -12.78 24.36
N THR A 758 74.10 -12.71 25.66
CA THR A 758 75.32 -12.07 26.20
C THR A 758 76.53 -13.01 26.14
N CYS A 759 76.29 -14.32 26.04
CA CYS A 759 77.30 -15.36 25.94
C CYS A 759 76.75 -16.54 25.15
N ASP A 760 77.64 -17.39 24.63
CA ASP A 760 77.24 -18.65 24.02
C ASP A 760 76.65 -19.59 25.08
N LEU A 761 75.39 -19.98 24.89
CA LEU A 761 74.65 -20.90 25.77
C LEU A 761 74.22 -22.18 25.02
N ALA A 762 74.76 -22.41 23.83
CA ALA A 762 74.50 -23.63 23.08
C ALA A 762 75.04 -24.87 23.84
N PRO A 763 74.37 -26.03 23.75
CA PRO A 763 73.15 -26.31 22.97
C PRO A 763 71.83 -26.04 23.71
N HIS A 764 71.88 -25.58 24.96
CA HIS A 764 70.70 -25.44 25.83
C HIS A 764 69.84 -24.23 25.49
N PHE A 765 70.48 -23.17 25.00
CA PHE A 765 69.80 -21.92 24.66
C PHE A 765 70.44 -21.33 23.39
N VAL A 766 69.62 -20.93 22.41
CA VAL A 766 70.09 -20.52 21.07
C VAL A 766 69.62 -19.11 20.74
N GLN A 767 70.46 -18.34 20.06
CA GLN A 767 70.11 -17.01 19.58
C GLN A 767 69.38 -17.09 18.24
N ALA A 768 68.20 -16.46 18.15
CA ALA A 768 67.50 -16.24 16.89
C ALA A 768 68.07 -15.01 16.17
N ALA A 769 68.94 -15.23 15.19
CA ALA A 769 69.42 -14.17 14.29
C ALA A 769 68.41 -13.95 13.15
N THR A 770 67.41 -13.10 13.37
CA THR A 770 66.39 -12.76 12.37
C THR A 770 66.75 -11.46 11.64
N ALA A 771 66.99 -11.54 10.33
CA ALA A 771 67.27 -10.37 9.50
C ALA A 771 66.00 -9.50 9.22
N ASP A 772 64.80 -10.10 9.32
CA ASP A 772 63.53 -9.41 9.10
C ASP A 772 62.88 -9.02 10.45
N PRO A 773 62.61 -7.71 10.69
CA PRO A 773 61.97 -7.24 11.92
C PRO A 773 60.61 -7.88 12.22
N ARG A 774 59.84 -8.28 11.19
CA ARG A 774 58.52 -8.89 11.35
C ARG A 774 58.60 -10.22 12.08
N VAL A 775 59.60 -11.03 11.73
CA VAL A 775 59.83 -12.34 12.36
C VAL A 775 60.29 -12.16 13.81
N SER A 776 61.18 -11.18 14.07
CA SER A 776 61.63 -10.86 15.44
C SER A 776 60.47 -10.43 16.33
N GLN A 777 59.57 -9.59 15.81
CA GLN A 777 58.40 -9.12 16.55
C GLN A 777 57.38 -10.23 16.80
N LEU A 778 57.15 -11.12 15.83
CA LEU A 778 56.34 -12.32 16.03
C LEU A 778 56.92 -13.19 17.15
N PHE A 779 58.23 -13.44 17.14
CA PHE A 779 58.90 -14.23 18.17
C PHE A 779 58.66 -13.63 19.57
N LEU A 780 58.85 -12.32 19.73
CA LEU A 780 58.53 -11.62 21.00
C LEU A 780 57.06 -11.78 21.38
N ALA A 781 56.13 -11.60 20.43
CA ALA A 781 54.70 -11.75 20.69
C ALA A 781 54.33 -13.18 21.14
N MET A 782 55.00 -14.18 20.57
CA MET A 782 54.85 -15.60 20.88
C MET A 782 55.54 -16.04 22.18
N GLY A 783 56.25 -15.12 22.86
CA GLY A 783 56.87 -15.38 24.17
C GLY A 783 58.36 -15.72 24.12
N VAL A 784 59.01 -15.59 22.97
CA VAL A 784 60.48 -15.64 22.88
C VAL A 784 61.06 -14.45 23.61
N ARG A 785 62.09 -14.67 24.41
CA ARG A 785 62.67 -13.62 25.25
C ARG A 785 63.52 -12.65 24.44
N GLN A 786 63.47 -11.37 24.80
CA GLN A 786 64.36 -10.37 24.20
C GLN A 786 65.81 -10.61 24.66
N LYS A 787 66.00 -10.83 25.95
CA LYS A 787 67.26 -11.15 26.62
C LYS A 787 67.02 -12.24 27.66
N VAL A 788 68.04 -13.04 27.94
CA VAL A 788 68.03 -14.02 29.02
C VAL A 788 68.10 -13.30 30.36
N ASP A 789 67.25 -13.69 31.32
CA ASP A 789 67.23 -13.09 32.65
C ASP A 789 68.09 -13.87 33.67
N GLN A 790 68.19 -13.35 34.90
CA GLN A 790 69.00 -13.97 35.94
C GLN A 790 68.46 -15.35 36.37
N ALA A 791 67.14 -15.47 36.49
CA ALA A 791 66.50 -16.70 36.95
C ALA A 791 66.72 -17.83 35.95
N ASP A 792 66.82 -17.51 34.66
CA ASP A 792 67.17 -18.45 33.61
C ASP A 792 68.60 -18.98 33.73
N LEU A 793 69.57 -18.10 34.00
CA LEU A 793 70.97 -18.48 34.16
C LEU A 793 71.17 -19.32 35.44
N GLU A 794 70.57 -18.92 36.55
CA GLU A 794 70.55 -19.70 37.80
C GLU A 794 69.80 -21.03 37.62
N GLY A 795 68.72 -21.02 36.84
CA GLY A 795 67.96 -22.20 36.45
C GLY A 795 68.78 -23.17 35.60
N LEU A 796 69.61 -22.68 34.67
CA LEU A 796 70.53 -23.51 33.88
C LEU A 796 71.60 -24.15 34.76
N ILE A 797 72.20 -23.40 35.71
CA ILE A 797 73.15 -23.97 36.68
C ILE A 797 72.46 -25.02 37.57
N SER A 798 71.23 -24.75 37.99
CA SER A 798 70.43 -25.70 38.78
C SER A 798 70.05 -26.94 37.98
N ALA A 799 69.76 -26.80 36.68
CA ALA A 799 69.49 -27.92 35.77
C ALA A 799 70.76 -28.75 35.52
N VAL A 800 71.93 -28.12 35.44
CA VAL A 800 73.21 -28.82 35.42
C VAL A 800 73.37 -29.63 36.71
N LYS A 801 73.13 -29.03 37.89
CA LYS A 801 73.17 -29.76 39.16
C LYS A 801 72.17 -30.91 39.21
N ALA A 802 70.94 -30.74 38.71
CA ALA A 802 69.91 -31.78 38.72
C ALA A 802 70.21 -32.98 37.79
N ARG A 803 71.07 -32.81 36.78
CA ARG A 803 71.52 -33.92 35.91
C ARG A 803 72.53 -34.85 36.59
N HIS A 804 73.17 -34.38 37.66
CA HIS A 804 74.16 -35.11 38.45
C HIS A 804 73.58 -35.36 39.85
N GLY A 805 73.91 -36.47 40.51
CA GLY A 805 73.46 -36.71 41.90
C GLY A 805 73.96 -35.65 42.89
N GLU A 806 73.34 -35.55 44.09
CA GLU A 806 73.72 -34.52 45.10
C GLU A 806 75.23 -34.50 45.45
N ASP A 807 75.88 -35.67 45.40
CA ASP A 807 77.32 -35.85 45.69
C ASP A 807 78.18 -36.18 44.45
N GLU A 808 77.61 -36.17 43.24
CA GLU A 808 78.34 -36.52 42.02
C GLU A 808 79.18 -35.35 41.49
N LYS A 809 80.34 -35.68 40.93
CA LYS A 809 81.22 -34.71 40.28
C LYS A 809 80.66 -34.34 38.91
N ILE A 810 80.51 -33.05 38.64
CA ILE A 810 80.08 -32.59 37.31
C ILE A 810 81.16 -32.87 36.26
N SER A 811 80.74 -33.07 35.02
CA SER A 811 81.64 -33.29 33.88
C SER A 811 82.52 -32.06 33.63
N GLU A 812 83.67 -32.24 32.97
CA GLU A 812 84.57 -31.11 32.66
C GLU A 812 83.91 -30.08 31.72
N ASP A 813 83.08 -30.55 30.78
CA ASP A 813 82.30 -29.70 29.87
C ASP A 813 81.22 -28.90 30.61
N ASP A 814 80.52 -29.53 31.56
CA ASP A 814 79.52 -28.85 32.40
C ASP A 814 80.17 -27.84 33.35
N LEU A 815 81.37 -28.15 33.87
CA LEU A 815 82.15 -27.23 34.70
C LEU A 815 82.52 -25.97 33.91
N GLU A 816 83.01 -26.12 32.67
CA GLU A 816 83.33 -24.99 31.80
C GLU A 816 82.07 -24.18 31.43
N PHE A 817 80.95 -24.87 31.17
CA PHE A 817 79.65 -24.23 30.93
C PHE A 817 79.17 -23.40 32.13
N VAL A 818 79.23 -23.94 33.35
CA VAL A 818 78.85 -23.22 34.58
C VAL A 818 79.76 -22.02 34.83
N VAL A 819 81.09 -22.18 34.68
CA VAL A 819 82.03 -21.06 34.81
C VAL A 819 81.74 -19.96 33.77
N ARG A 820 81.42 -20.34 32.53
CA ARG A 820 81.04 -19.39 31.47
C ARG A 820 79.76 -18.62 31.83
N ILE A 821 78.78 -19.27 32.44
CA ILE A 821 77.58 -18.60 32.97
C ILE A 821 77.95 -17.64 34.11
N LEU A 822 78.76 -18.05 35.08
CA LEU A 822 79.18 -17.20 36.21
C LEU A 822 79.95 -15.95 35.74
N VAL A 823 80.81 -16.09 34.73
CA VAL A 823 81.50 -14.96 34.08
C VAL A 823 80.50 -14.05 33.37
N ALA A 824 79.50 -14.61 32.67
CA ALA A 824 78.46 -13.82 32.03
C ALA A 824 77.59 -13.07 33.05
N MET A 825 77.32 -13.67 34.22
CA MET A 825 76.56 -13.05 35.31
C MET A 825 77.29 -11.87 35.97
N THR A 826 78.63 -11.88 35.96
CA THR A 826 79.47 -10.83 36.56
C THR A 826 79.89 -9.74 35.57
N ASN A 827 79.35 -9.75 34.35
CA ASN A 827 79.66 -8.71 33.36
C ASN A 827 79.14 -7.34 33.86
N PRO A 828 79.96 -6.27 33.88
CA PRO A 828 79.55 -4.96 34.40
C PRO A 828 78.38 -4.32 33.64
N HIS A 829 78.06 -4.81 32.43
CA HIS A 829 76.89 -4.39 31.67
C HIS A 829 75.59 -5.10 32.09
N THR A 830 75.66 -6.17 32.88
CA THR A 830 74.52 -6.91 33.42
C THR A 830 74.44 -6.71 34.93
N ARG A 831 73.49 -5.89 35.39
CA ARG A 831 73.27 -5.61 36.83
C ARG A 831 72.51 -6.76 37.52
N PHE A 832 73.05 -7.97 37.49
CA PHE A 832 72.43 -9.11 38.19
C PHE A 832 72.76 -9.05 39.68
N GLN A 833 71.78 -9.40 40.52
CA GLN A 833 71.93 -9.53 41.98
C GLN A 833 71.65 -10.99 42.33
N TRP A 834 72.69 -11.82 42.39
CA TRP A 834 72.55 -13.27 42.60
C TRP A 834 71.95 -13.61 43.96
N SER A 835 71.23 -14.74 43.99
CA SER A 835 70.66 -15.29 45.22
C SER A 835 71.76 -15.81 46.18
N GLU A 836 71.51 -15.77 47.49
CA GLU A 836 72.37 -16.43 48.50
C GLU A 836 72.50 -17.95 48.27
N SER A 837 71.62 -18.51 47.43
CA SER A 837 71.63 -19.90 46.97
C SER A 837 72.42 -20.15 45.69
N LEU A 838 73.12 -19.15 45.12
CA LEU A 838 73.90 -19.33 43.89
C LEU A 838 74.92 -20.46 44.05
N LEU A 839 74.97 -21.36 43.06
CA LEU A 839 75.83 -22.52 43.09
C LEU A 839 77.18 -22.21 42.45
N ILE A 840 78.24 -22.41 43.23
CA ILE A 840 79.64 -22.22 42.83
C ILE A 840 80.32 -23.59 42.71
N PRO A 841 81.10 -23.81 41.64
CA PRO A 841 81.90 -25.03 41.51
C PRO A 841 83.03 -25.06 42.54
N THR A 842 83.18 -26.18 43.22
CA THR A 842 84.19 -26.43 44.26
C THR A 842 85.40 -27.18 43.71
N ALA A 843 86.50 -27.23 44.47
CA ALA A 843 87.75 -27.88 44.09
C ALA A 843 87.61 -29.38 43.77
N ASP A 844 86.60 -30.05 44.32
CA ASP A 844 86.25 -31.46 44.05
C ASP A 844 85.28 -31.65 42.88
N ASN A 845 85.01 -30.60 42.09
CA ASN A 845 84.05 -30.55 40.98
C ASN A 845 82.59 -30.81 41.40
N GLN A 846 82.18 -30.32 42.57
CA GLN A 846 80.77 -30.29 42.98
C GLN A 846 80.20 -28.87 42.88
N LEU A 847 78.87 -28.72 42.94
CA LEU A 847 78.19 -27.42 42.97
C LEU A 847 77.59 -27.16 44.36
N ARG A 848 78.19 -26.23 45.11
CA ARG A 848 77.74 -25.84 46.46
C ARG A 848 77.31 -24.37 46.51
N LYS A 849 76.55 -24.00 47.52
CA LYS A 849 76.09 -22.61 47.66
C LYS A 849 77.27 -21.67 47.88
N ILE A 850 77.14 -20.44 47.42
CA ILE A 850 78.16 -19.40 47.52
C ILE A 850 78.60 -19.13 48.97
N GLU A 851 77.68 -19.23 49.94
CA GLU A 851 77.94 -19.05 51.39
C GLU A 851 78.86 -20.12 51.98
N ASP A 852 78.83 -21.34 51.42
CA ASP A 852 79.58 -22.49 51.92
C ASP A 852 80.98 -22.58 51.31
N VAL A 853 81.29 -21.70 50.35
CA VAL A 853 82.50 -21.77 49.52
C VAL A 853 83.42 -20.60 49.84
N ILE A 854 84.70 -20.92 50.01
CA ILE A 854 85.77 -19.96 50.30
C ILE A 854 86.74 -19.92 49.12
N TYR A 855 87.23 -18.73 48.80
CA TYR A 855 88.30 -18.56 47.83
C TYR A 855 89.66 -18.64 48.52
N ASP A 856 90.56 -19.48 48.00
CA ASP A 856 91.93 -19.58 48.48
C ASP A 856 92.80 -18.45 47.91
N ASP A 857 92.80 -17.29 48.57
CA ASP A 857 93.57 -16.10 48.17
C ASP A 857 95.03 -16.13 48.63
N VAL A 858 95.38 -17.04 49.54
CA VAL A 858 96.72 -17.16 50.16
C VAL A 858 97.50 -18.40 49.68
N GLY A 859 96.89 -19.26 48.87
CA GLY A 859 97.52 -20.46 48.30
C GLY A 859 97.64 -21.62 49.28
N ALA A 860 96.76 -21.68 50.29
CA ALA A 860 96.72 -22.71 51.32
C ALA A 860 96.56 -24.13 50.75
N GLN A 861 95.87 -24.30 49.62
CA GLN A 861 95.72 -25.59 48.95
C GLN A 861 97.01 -26.10 48.28
N VAL A 862 97.93 -25.20 47.96
CA VAL A 862 99.17 -25.50 47.23
C VAL A 862 100.36 -25.68 48.18
N ASP A 863 100.31 -25.07 49.37
CA ASP A 863 101.39 -25.12 50.33
C ASP A 863 101.43 -26.44 51.12
N LYS A 864 102.30 -27.36 50.69
CA LYS A 864 102.55 -28.67 51.35
C LYS A 864 103.44 -28.57 52.60
N SER A 865 103.66 -27.36 53.12
CA SER A 865 104.53 -27.11 54.29
C SER A 865 103.93 -27.58 55.63
N GLY A 866 102.70 -28.09 55.64
CA GLY A 866 102.04 -28.69 56.81
C GLY A 866 101.44 -27.68 57.79
N VAL A 867 101.64 -26.37 57.59
CA VAL A 867 101.11 -25.31 58.48
C VAL A 867 99.59 -25.21 58.38
N TRP A 868 99.04 -25.45 57.19
CA TRP A 868 97.60 -25.32 56.89
C TRP A 868 96.90 -26.66 56.65
N GLU A 869 97.56 -27.80 56.87
CA GLU A 869 97.00 -29.14 56.57
C GLU A 869 95.79 -29.50 57.45
N MET A 870 95.78 -29.09 58.71
CA MET A 870 94.66 -29.34 59.63
C MET A 870 93.48 -28.37 59.40
N GLU A 871 93.78 -27.12 58.99
CA GLU A 871 92.79 -26.06 58.75
C GLU A 871 92.14 -26.14 57.36
N SER A 872 92.86 -26.66 56.35
CA SER A 872 92.32 -26.88 54.99
C SER A 872 91.14 -27.85 54.93
N SER A 873 91.00 -28.75 55.92
CA SER A 873 89.87 -29.68 56.00
C SER A 873 88.57 -29.06 56.54
N LEU A 874 88.65 -27.85 57.11
CA LEU A 874 87.50 -27.13 57.69
C LEU A 874 86.71 -26.33 56.66
N TYR A 875 87.29 -26.12 55.46
CA TYR A 875 86.76 -25.22 54.46
C TYR A 875 86.47 -25.92 53.14
N THR A 876 85.39 -25.53 52.47
CA THR A 876 85.12 -25.95 51.08
C THR A 876 85.64 -24.87 50.14
N PHE A 877 86.61 -25.22 49.30
CA PHE A 877 87.26 -24.25 48.43
C PHE A 877 86.63 -24.17 47.05
N ALA A 878 86.61 -22.97 46.46
CA ALA A 878 86.22 -22.74 45.08
C ALA A 878 87.13 -23.50 44.09
N ASN A 879 86.59 -23.92 42.96
CA ASN A 879 87.33 -24.59 41.90
C ASN A 879 88.42 -23.68 41.31
N SER A 880 89.55 -24.26 40.87
CA SER A 880 90.65 -23.49 40.27
C SER A 880 90.29 -22.79 38.95
N LYS A 881 89.23 -23.22 38.25
CA LYS A 881 88.69 -22.51 37.08
C LYS A 881 87.94 -21.22 37.46
N VAL A 882 87.60 -20.99 38.73
CA VAL A 882 87.09 -19.72 39.23
C VAL A 882 88.27 -18.78 39.46
N SER A 883 88.39 -17.71 38.67
CA SER A 883 89.47 -16.73 38.83
C SER A 883 89.29 -15.89 40.10
N LYS A 884 90.38 -15.34 40.62
CA LYS A 884 90.35 -14.40 41.75
C LYS A 884 89.40 -13.22 41.50
N SER A 885 89.48 -12.63 40.31
CA SER A 885 88.59 -11.55 39.91
C SER A 885 87.11 -11.97 39.90
N LEU A 886 86.80 -13.20 39.46
CA LEU A 886 85.44 -13.72 39.45
C LEU A 886 84.93 -13.96 40.88
N ALA A 887 85.78 -14.51 41.76
CA ALA A 887 85.45 -14.72 43.17
C ALA A 887 85.22 -13.40 43.92
N GLU A 888 86.07 -12.38 43.69
CA GLU A 888 85.91 -11.02 44.21
C GLU A 888 84.59 -10.39 43.73
N MET A 889 84.28 -10.50 42.44
CA MET A 889 83.04 -9.95 41.87
C MET A 889 81.80 -10.66 42.41
N LEU A 890 81.85 -11.98 42.62
CA LEU A 890 80.75 -12.77 43.19
C LEU A 890 80.58 -12.56 44.72
N GLY A 891 81.54 -11.93 45.39
CA GLY A 891 81.51 -11.75 46.85
C GLY A 891 81.77 -13.06 47.62
N ILE A 892 82.52 -13.99 47.03
CA ILE A 892 82.95 -15.22 47.72
C ILE A 892 83.90 -14.81 48.84
N SER A 893 83.70 -15.36 50.04
CA SER A 893 84.53 -15.05 51.21
C SER A 893 85.99 -15.43 50.95
N MET A 894 86.92 -14.51 51.19
CA MET A 894 88.35 -14.76 51.10
C MET A 894 88.83 -15.51 52.35
N LEU A 895 89.77 -16.44 52.20
CA LEU A 895 90.31 -17.18 53.33
C LEU A 895 90.98 -16.23 54.35
N SER A 896 91.70 -15.21 53.88
CA SER A 896 92.34 -14.20 54.74
C SER A 896 91.37 -13.41 55.63
N ASP A 897 90.20 -13.03 55.09
CA ASP A 897 89.17 -12.28 55.83
C ASP A 897 88.50 -13.14 56.91
N ARG A 898 88.16 -14.40 56.59
CA ARG A 898 87.53 -15.32 57.55
C ARG A 898 88.46 -15.60 58.74
N CYS A 899 89.74 -15.79 58.46
CA CYS A 899 90.77 -15.96 59.49
C CYS A 899 90.92 -14.71 60.39
N ALA A 900 90.74 -13.50 59.83
CA ALA A 900 90.81 -12.26 60.60
C ALA A 900 89.58 -12.06 61.52
N GLU A 901 88.39 -12.45 61.07
CA GLU A 901 87.16 -12.39 61.88
C GLU A 901 87.18 -13.40 63.05
N GLU A 902 87.66 -14.62 62.83
CA GLU A 902 87.76 -15.65 63.88
C GLU A 902 88.74 -15.25 65.01
N GLN A 903 89.65 -14.30 64.76
CA GLN A 903 90.62 -13.78 65.73
C GLN A 903 90.17 -12.47 66.41
N ARG A 904 88.95 -11.96 66.15
CA ARG A 904 88.47 -10.64 66.63
C ARG A 904 87.90 -10.70 68.06
N ASP A 905 88.38 -9.83 68.95
CA ASP A 905 87.86 -9.66 70.33
C ASP A 905 86.57 -8.80 70.33
N PRO A 906 85.41 -9.33 70.78
CA PRO A 906 84.12 -8.65 70.71
C PRO A 906 83.94 -7.47 71.68
N THR A 907 84.95 -7.08 72.47
CA THR A 907 84.82 -6.06 73.54
C THR A 907 85.29 -4.64 73.19
N TYR A 908 85.68 -4.33 71.95
CA TYR A 908 86.27 -3.03 71.57
C TYR A 908 85.56 -2.33 70.39
N GLU A 909 85.01 -1.13 70.60
CA GLU A 909 84.43 -0.24 69.55
C GLU A 909 84.96 1.22 69.65
N PRO A 910 85.43 1.85 68.55
CA PRO A 910 85.78 3.28 68.50
C PRO A 910 84.64 4.17 67.94
N TRP A 911 84.46 5.38 68.50
CA TRP A 911 83.35 6.33 68.24
C TRP A 911 83.70 7.44 67.23
N ALA A 912 82.80 7.75 66.27
CA ALA A 912 82.78 8.98 65.45
C ALA A 912 81.32 9.37 65.11
N GLN A 913 81.02 10.67 64.93
CA GLN A 913 79.65 11.22 64.81
C GLN A 913 79.38 11.78 63.39
N GLU A 914 78.25 11.42 62.75
CA GLU A 914 77.87 11.80 61.37
C GLU A 914 76.46 12.43 61.28
N GLU A 915 76.21 13.27 60.26
CA GLU A 915 74.90 13.88 59.93
C GLU A 915 74.53 13.62 58.46
N ASN A 916 73.24 13.35 58.18
CA ASN A 916 72.76 12.97 56.84
C ASN A 916 72.48 14.21 55.96
N ILE A 917 72.95 14.18 54.70
CA ILE A 917 72.80 15.28 53.73
C ILE A 917 71.33 15.61 53.39
N MET A 918 70.45 14.60 53.46
CA MET A 918 69.03 14.76 53.19
C MET A 918 68.34 15.57 54.30
N ASP A 919 68.71 15.29 55.56
CA ASP A 919 68.19 16.00 56.73
C ASP A 919 68.64 17.47 56.70
N ARG A 920 69.86 17.74 56.22
CA ARG A 920 70.36 19.10 56.06
C ARG A 920 69.59 19.91 55.01
N ILE A 921 69.31 19.33 53.83
CA ILE A 921 68.55 20.00 52.77
C ILE A 921 67.10 20.24 53.21
N ALA A 922 66.49 19.26 53.89
CA ALA A 922 65.13 19.39 54.41
C ALA A 922 65.02 20.53 55.43
N SER A 923 66.01 20.68 56.34
CA SER A 923 66.04 21.79 57.30
C SER A 923 66.14 23.16 56.60
N ILE A 924 66.99 23.30 55.58
CA ILE A 924 67.16 24.57 54.85
C ILE A 924 65.86 25.00 54.13
N LEU A 925 65.13 24.05 53.55
CA LEU A 925 63.87 24.33 52.87
C LEU A 925 62.74 24.69 53.84
N ASN A 926 62.72 24.10 55.05
CA ASN A 926 61.72 24.40 56.07
C ASN A 926 61.89 25.81 56.67
N ASP A 927 63.10 26.35 56.68
CA ASP A 927 63.41 27.67 57.24
C ASP A 927 63.24 28.83 56.23
N TYR A 928 62.80 28.55 54.99
CA TYR A 928 62.70 29.54 53.90
C TYR A 928 61.35 30.28 53.89
N ASP A 929 61.38 31.62 53.84
CA ASP A 929 60.17 32.46 53.71
C ASP A 929 59.73 32.57 52.24
N PRO A 930 58.56 32.03 51.84
CA PRO A 930 58.11 32.06 50.45
C PRO A 930 57.89 33.48 49.89
N SER A 931 57.70 34.49 50.75
CA SER A 931 57.44 35.86 50.33
C SER A 931 58.67 36.57 49.77
N SER A 932 59.89 36.10 50.07
CA SER A 932 61.14 36.70 49.60
C SER A 932 61.56 36.26 48.19
N ILE A 933 60.83 35.31 47.57
CA ILE A 933 61.22 34.66 46.32
C ILE A 933 61.38 35.66 45.16
N PHE A 934 60.47 36.62 45.01
CA PHE A 934 60.52 37.61 43.93
C PHE A 934 61.72 38.55 44.06
N THR A 935 62.00 39.01 45.30
CA THR A 935 63.14 39.89 45.57
C THR A 935 64.46 39.16 45.41
N GLU A 936 64.54 37.88 45.77
CA GLU A 936 65.75 37.06 45.61
C GLU A 936 66.07 36.79 44.14
N PHE A 937 65.06 36.45 43.32
CA PHE A 937 65.26 36.27 41.88
C PHE A 937 65.62 37.57 41.16
N LEU A 938 65.06 38.71 41.59
CA LEU A 938 65.45 40.01 41.06
C LEU A 938 66.91 40.36 41.44
N GLN A 939 67.32 40.04 42.67
CA GLN A 939 68.69 40.22 43.12
C GLN A 939 69.66 39.32 42.34
N ASN A 940 69.30 38.06 42.08
CA ASN A 940 70.09 37.15 41.25
C ASN A 940 70.25 37.65 39.80
N ALA A 941 69.18 38.21 39.23
CA ALA A 941 69.26 38.83 37.91
C ALA A 941 70.20 40.05 37.90
N ALA A 942 70.12 40.90 38.93
CA ALA A 942 71.00 42.06 39.08
C ALA A 942 72.47 41.65 39.29
N ASP A 943 72.73 40.67 40.15
CA ASP A 943 74.07 40.16 40.45
C ASP A 943 74.72 39.47 39.24
N ALA A 944 73.90 38.84 38.38
CA ALA A 944 74.34 38.27 37.10
C ALA A 944 74.55 39.33 36.01
N GLY A 945 74.18 40.59 36.26
CA GLY A 945 74.30 41.69 35.28
C GLY A 945 73.20 41.71 34.22
N ALA A 946 72.06 41.06 34.46
CA ALA A 946 70.93 41.03 33.53
C ALA A 946 70.36 42.44 33.28
N THR A 947 70.00 42.73 32.03
CA THR A 947 69.35 44.00 31.66
C THR A 947 67.83 43.92 31.69
N LYS A 948 67.28 42.70 31.67
CA LYS A 948 65.84 42.43 31.75
C LYS A 948 65.57 41.25 32.68
N CYS A 949 64.56 41.41 33.53
CA CYS A 949 63.99 40.33 34.32
C CYS A 949 62.46 40.34 34.17
N CYS A 950 61.89 39.21 33.78
CA CYS A 950 60.47 39.02 33.48
C CYS A 950 59.89 37.92 34.38
N PHE A 951 58.75 38.22 34.98
CA PHE A 951 57.95 37.26 35.75
C PHE A 951 56.67 36.98 34.97
N MET A 952 56.45 35.74 34.59
CA MET A 952 55.29 35.31 33.80
C MET A 952 54.59 34.17 34.52
N PHE A 953 53.29 34.34 34.76
CA PHE A 953 52.47 33.26 35.29
C PHE A 953 51.88 32.46 34.12
N ASP A 954 52.40 31.26 33.90
CA ASP A 954 51.93 30.33 32.89
C ASP A 954 50.93 29.35 33.50
N THR A 955 49.66 29.41 33.09
CA THR A 955 48.61 28.51 33.58
C THR A 955 48.43 27.26 32.71
N SER A 956 49.32 27.02 31.75
CA SER A 956 49.20 25.92 30.80
C SER A 956 49.43 24.56 31.47
N ILE A 957 48.68 23.55 31.02
CA ILE A 957 48.83 22.15 31.45
C ILE A 957 49.40 21.35 30.28
N HIS A 958 50.41 20.53 30.56
CA HIS A 958 51.16 19.81 29.52
C HIS A 958 51.06 18.29 29.69
N PRO A 959 51.19 17.52 28.58
CA PRO A 959 51.17 16.06 28.62
C PRO A 959 52.33 15.47 29.45
N GLN A 960 52.02 14.47 30.28
CA GLN A 960 52.98 13.81 31.18
C GLN A 960 53.64 12.56 30.55
N THR A 961 53.51 12.36 29.24
CA THR A 961 53.83 11.10 28.55
C THR A 961 55.29 10.94 28.13
N LYS A 962 56.09 12.02 28.09
CA LYS A 962 57.53 12.01 27.75
C LYS A 962 58.36 12.72 28.81
N LEU A 963 58.33 12.20 30.04
CA LEU A 963 59.09 12.74 31.17
C LEU A 963 60.37 11.93 31.40
N LEU A 964 61.41 12.59 31.89
CA LEU A 964 62.67 11.92 32.26
C LEU A 964 62.50 10.99 33.47
N GLY A 965 61.44 11.19 34.26
CA GLY A 965 61.03 10.26 35.32
C GLY A 965 59.59 10.48 35.77
N PRO A 966 58.90 9.45 36.28
CA PRO A 966 57.47 9.50 36.60
C PRO A 966 57.14 10.49 37.73
N LYS A 967 58.07 10.72 38.68
CA LYS A 967 57.91 11.73 39.74
C LYS A 967 57.88 13.17 39.21
N MET A 968 58.36 13.43 37.99
CA MET A 968 58.31 14.77 37.38
C MET A 968 56.91 15.13 36.86
N ALA A 969 55.96 14.19 36.88
CA ALA A 969 54.58 14.43 36.50
C ALA A 969 53.94 15.54 37.35
N THR A 970 54.29 15.61 38.63
CA THR A 970 53.82 16.68 39.54
C THR A 970 54.33 18.07 39.17
N TRP A 971 55.33 18.18 38.29
CA TRP A 971 55.89 19.45 37.83
C TRP A 971 55.32 19.89 36.46
N GLN A 972 54.43 19.11 35.84
CA GLN A 972 53.76 19.46 34.58
C GLN A 972 52.38 20.09 34.83
N GLY A 973 52.37 21.41 35.00
CA GLY A 973 51.15 22.20 35.23
C GLY A 973 51.46 23.69 35.32
N PRO A 974 50.53 24.50 35.86
CA PRO A 974 50.72 25.92 36.04
C PRO A 974 52.02 26.25 36.78
N ALA A 975 52.78 27.20 36.26
CA ALA A 975 54.09 27.57 36.77
C ALA A 975 54.30 29.09 36.74
N LEU A 976 55.03 29.59 37.74
CA LEU A 976 55.63 30.92 37.66
C LEU A 976 56.97 30.79 36.93
N VAL A 977 57.05 31.32 35.71
CA VAL A 977 58.27 31.37 34.92
C VAL A 977 58.97 32.69 35.20
N ILE A 978 60.22 32.59 35.69
CA ILE A 978 61.06 33.74 35.96
C ILE A 978 62.23 33.68 34.99
N TYR A 979 62.34 34.69 34.14
CA TYR A 979 63.38 34.77 33.12
C TYR A 979 64.22 36.02 33.34
N ASN A 980 65.54 35.89 33.23
CA ASN A 980 66.44 37.03 33.07
C ASN A 980 67.38 36.76 31.88
N ASP A 981 67.93 37.82 31.30
CA ASP A 981 68.74 37.76 30.09
C ASP A 981 70.25 37.61 30.33
N ALA A 982 70.70 37.27 31.56
CA ALA A 982 72.09 36.93 31.83
C ALA A 982 72.39 35.45 31.55
N GLU A 983 73.58 35.16 31.03
CA GLU A 983 74.05 33.81 30.72
C GLU A 983 74.87 33.21 31.87
N PHE A 984 74.66 31.91 32.17
CA PHE A 984 75.44 31.18 33.16
C PHE A 984 76.87 30.92 32.70
N THR A 985 77.85 31.14 33.58
CA THR A 985 79.26 30.81 33.35
C THR A 985 79.62 29.43 33.91
N GLU A 986 80.75 28.86 33.48
CA GLU A 986 81.24 27.57 33.99
C GLU A 986 81.52 27.59 35.51
N SER A 987 81.91 28.75 36.05
CA SER A 987 82.07 28.96 37.50
C SER A 987 80.75 28.85 38.27
N ASP A 988 79.65 29.32 37.68
CA ASP A 988 78.33 29.27 38.31
C ASP A 988 77.83 27.83 38.42
N PHE A 989 78.07 26.99 37.39
CA PHE A 989 77.76 25.56 37.43
C PHE A 989 78.57 24.81 38.49
N LYS A 990 79.85 25.14 38.67
CA LYS A 990 80.69 24.51 39.71
C LYS A 990 80.25 24.91 41.12
N ALA A 991 79.70 26.11 41.29
CA ALA A 991 79.17 26.57 42.58
C ALA A 991 77.89 25.83 42.98
N LEU A 992 77.01 25.50 42.02
CA LEU A 992 75.76 24.75 42.27
C LEU A 992 76.01 23.36 42.91
N CYS A 993 77.16 22.74 42.68
CA CYS A 993 77.50 21.42 43.20
C CYS A 993 78.04 21.43 44.65
N LYS A 994 78.21 22.59 45.29
CA LYS A 994 78.78 22.70 46.65
C LYS A 994 77.76 23.24 47.64
N LEU A 995 77.06 22.34 48.33
CA LEU A 995 76.08 22.68 49.36
C LEU A 995 76.77 23.25 50.61
N GLY A 996 76.24 24.36 51.15
CA GLY A 996 76.78 25.01 52.36
C GLY A 996 78.09 25.80 52.15
N VAL A 997 78.64 25.84 50.94
CA VAL A 997 79.80 26.65 50.57
C VAL A 997 79.36 27.70 49.55
N GLY A 998 78.67 28.73 50.03
CA GLY A 998 78.34 29.88 49.19
C GLY A 998 79.63 30.57 48.70
N ASN A 999 79.73 30.85 47.40
CA ASN A 999 80.83 31.63 46.81
C ASN A 999 80.83 33.13 47.22
N LYS A 1000 79.93 33.55 48.11
CA LYS A 1000 79.86 34.91 48.65
C LYS A 1000 79.85 34.88 50.19
N ARG A 1001 81.03 34.70 50.79
CA ARG A 1001 81.24 34.96 52.22
C ARG A 1001 81.23 36.46 52.59
N GLU A 1002 80.90 37.36 51.65
CA GLU A 1002 80.89 38.81 51.93
C GLU A 1002 79.67 39.61 51.43
N LEU A 1003 78.63 39.02 50.83
CA LEU A 1003 77.36 39.76 50.68
C LEU A 1003 76.15 38.83 50.66
N ILE A 1004 75.23 39.15 51.57
CA ILE A 1004 74.03 38.44 51.96
C ILE A 1004 72.96 38.56 50.86
N ASN A 1005 72.66 37.45 50.20
CA ASN A 1005 71.33 36.88 49.95
C ASN A 1005 71.45 35.81 48.87
N SER A 1006 70.88 34.66 49.18
CA SER A 1006 71.19 33.36 48.59
C SER A 1006 70.58 33.15 47.21
N LEU A 1007 71.11 32.12 46.54
CA LEU A 1007 70.66 31.55 45.29
C LEU A 1007 69.99 30.20 45.62
N LEU A 1008 68.76 29.97 45.16
CA LEU A 1008 68.15 28.65 44.99
C LEU A 1008 67.48 28.51 43.61
N ALA A 1009 67.39 27.26 43.16
CA ALA A 1009 67.59 26.83 41.78
C ALA A 1009 66.36 26.83 40.85
N MET A 1010 66.70 26.85 39.54
CA MET A 1010 66.01 26.31 38.36
C MET A 1010 64.47 26.22 38.35
N LEU A 1011 63.85 27.12 37.59
CA LEU A 1011 62.58 26.91 36.91
C LEU A 1011 62.77 27.04 35.39
N ARG A 1012 62.50 25.93 34.68
CA ARG A 1012 62.15 25.76 33.26
C ARG A 1012 62.91 26.63 32.23
N VAL A 1013 64.09 26.18 31.77
CA VAL A 1013 64.68 26.65 30.50
C VAL A 1013 64.04 25.86 29.36
N SER A 1014 63.13 26.50 28.61
CA SER A 1014 62.63 25.98 27.34
C SER A 1014 63.55 26.46 26.21
N MET A 1015 64.50 25.64 25.77
CA MET A 1015 65.12 25.84 24.46
C MET A 1015 64.08 25.53 23.38
N ARG A 1016 63.58 26.56 22.70
CA ARG A 1016 62.99 26.39 21.37
C ARG A 1016 64.14 26.44 20.36
N SER A 1017 64.41 25.32 19.70
CA SER A 1017 64.96 25.27 18.34
C SER A 1017 63.87 24.79 17.41
#